data_AF-A0A8J2RG87-F1
#
_entry.id   AF-A0A8J2RG87-F1
#
_cell.length_a   1.000
_cell.length_b   1.000
_cell.length_c   1.000
_cell.angle_alpha   90.00
_cell.angle_beta   90.00
_cell.angle_gamma   90.00
#
_symmetry.space_group_name_H-M   'P 1'
#
loop_
_entity.id
_entity.type
_entity.pdbx_description
1 polymer ?
#
loop_
_entity_poly.entity_id
_entity_poly.type
_entity_poly.pdbx_seq_one_letter_code
_entity_poly.pdbx_strand_id
1 'polypeptide(L)'
;MATAHGEKILKYLEENGTASSLKLAELWNEDHQKIVGTVKSLLCLGDVIEADLQSSAQWGLSEEGRQVAEEGSHEAQIYNAIPPAGSTQAEIVAKAAEVNSKFTKDMAKVGFSKAMSLGWIAVDKSSGAPKFIRKVDSIQDKVQEHLKELATGKDTLTNELRTEYKKRKLIQEIVIKSYLMKPGPSFTTSVTKQETDLTPEMIASGSWKTKEFKPYNLNALGIPIQRGHLHPLMKVRAEFRQIFLEMGFSEMPTNNFVESSFWNFDALFQPQQHPARDAHDTFFLSDPATAKNIPVEYMERVKKVHSQGGYGSQGYGYDWKIEEAQKNLLRTHTTAVSARMLYALAKGGFKPAKYFSIDRVFRNETLDATHLAEFHQIEGVIADYGLTLGNLIGVLYEFFRKLGIEKLRFKPAYNPYTEPSMEIFSYHPGLKKWVEIGNSGIFRPEMLLPMGLPEDVSVLAWGLSLERPTMIKYGYDNIRDLVGPKVNMQMVADNPLCRLDKHHGTEMKETNDLQDLENRMDSIMTRLRGIETEVKKLKKQGKTTQEKLTLVIEADPKHPPLSIQTLVRLLVVREDILVTIHQHSSLATACPTDLMQWSNLTVSNGSRINNQCNLTWIWKAIGRHPIAKVVNQTNGDIQGEAAIARLLTRLLESWTDCAMYENFDSSISSEIDEWLDIWEDCIHSGDSKFSVLIRRIHNQLGHSDGRKWLVGPLPGVKSLADIFLSSLLSDKLSTGQAKEWISRCISV
;
A
#
# COMPACT_ATOMS: atom_id res chain seq x y z
N MET A 1 -11.22 2.06 49.65
CA MET A 1 -11.35 0.68 50.15
C MET A 1 -10.03 -0.09 50.04
N ALA A 2 -9.37 -0.18 48.88
CA ALA A 2 -8.08 -0.87 48.74
C ALA A 2 -6.94 -0.33 49.65
N THR A 3 -6.97 0.95 50.00
CA THR A 3 -6.01 1.58 50.92
C THR A 3 -6.15 1.11 52.38
N ALA A 4 -7.37 0.88 52.87
CA ALA A 4 -7.60 0.46 54.26
C ALA A 4 -7.11 -0.98 54.52
N HIS A 5 -7.32 -1.88 53.56
CA HIS A 5 -6.79 -3.25 53.63
C HIS A 5 -5.27 -3.30 53.49
N GLY A 6 -4.69 -2.44 52.64
CA GLY A 6 -3.24 -2.31 52.50
C GLY A 6 -2.57 -1.86 53.80
N GLU A 7 -3.09 -0.79 54.42
CA GLU A 7 -2.63 -0.30 55.72
C GLU A 7 -2.79 -1.35 56.84
N LYS A 8 -3.86 -2.16 56.80
CA LYS A 8 -4.09 -3.25 57.75
C LYS A 8 -3.04 -4.37 57.62
N ILE A 9 -2.65 -4.72 56.39
CA ILE A 9 -1.57 -5.67 56.12
C ILE A 9 -0.21 -5.10 56.55
N LEU A 10 0.06 -3.84 56.26
CA LEU A 10 1.30 -3.18 56.65
C LEU A 10 1.43 -3.11 58.18
N LYS A 11 0.39 -2.71 58.92
CA LYS A 11 0.39 -2.75 60.39
C LYS A 11 0.61 -4.16 60.95
N TYR A 12 -0.04 -5.17 60.38
CA TYR A 12 0.16 -6.55 60.81
C TYR A 12 1.62 -7.01 60.58
N LEU A 13 2.23 -6.62 59.47
CA LEU A 13 3.64 -6.91 59.16
C LEU A 13 4.61 -6.17 60.08
N GLU A 14 4.27 -4.94 60.50
CA GLU A 14 5.05 -4.18 61.50
C GLU A 14 5.06 -4.90 62.86
N GLU A 15 3.92 -5.43 63.29
CA GLU A 15 3.77 -6.10 64.58
C GLU A 15 4.33 -7.54 64.59
N ASN A 16 4.21 -8.28 63.48
CA ASN A 16 4.47 -9.72 63.43
C ASN A 16 5.66 -10.12 62.54
N GLY A 17 6.26 -9.18 61.80
CA GLY A 17 7.44 -9.37 60.95
C GLY A 17 7.23 -10.23 59.69
N THR A 18 6.29 -11.18 59.69
CA THR A 18 5.92 -11.99 58.51
C THR A 18 4.43 -12.27 58.48
N ALA A 19 3.86 -12.41 57.28
CA ALA A 19 2.45 -12.74 57.12
C ALA A 19 2.20 -13.64 55.92
N SER A 20 1.29 -14.61 56.06
CA SER A 20 0.81 -15.41 54.93
C SER A 20 -0.55 -14.90 54.48
N SER A 21 -0.74 -14.72 53.17
CA SER A 21 -2.03 -14.29 52.62
C SER A 21 -3.19 -15.22 52.98
N LEU A 22 -2.93 -16.53 53.15
CA LEU A 22 -3.94 -17.51 53.55
C LEU A 22 -4.31 -17.36 55.03
N LYS A 23 -3.30 -17.25 55.91
CA LYS A 23 -3.53 -17.03 57.35
C LYS A 23 -4.26 -15.72 57.63
N LEU A 24 -3.95 -14.66 56.88
CA LEU A 24 -4.66 -13.39 57.00
C LEU A 24 -6.12 -13.49 56.53
N ALA A 25 -6.39 -14.29 55.49
CA ALA A 25 -7.74 -14.51 54.98
C ALA A 25 -8.60 -15.23 56.04
N GLU A 26 -8.04 -16.25 56.68
CA GLU A 26 -8.68 -16.94 57.80
C GLU A 26 -8.86 -16.03 59.02
N LEU A 27 -7.80 -15.32 59.44
CA LEU A 27 -7.81 -14.47 60.64
C LEU A 27 -8.82 -13.33 60.53
N TRP A 28 -8.98 -12.75 59.35
CA TRP A 28 -9.88 -11.63 59.12
C TRP A 28 -11.24 -12.04 58.53
N ASN A 29 -11.46 -13.35 58.34
CA ASN A 29 -12.66 -13.89 57.71
C ASN A 29 -12.97 -13.19 56.37
N GLU A 30 -11.94 -13.01 55.55
CA GLU A 30 -12.04 -12.34 54.24
C GLU A 30 -11.66 -13.27 53.10
N ASP A 31 -12.23 -12.98 51.91
CA ASP A 31 -11.89 -13.70 50.70
C ASP A 31 -10.38 -13.57 50.41
N HIS A 32 -9.71 -14.72 50.28
CA HIS A 32 -8.29 -14.80 49.98
C HIS A 32 -7.90 -14.02 48.71
N GLN A 33 -8.77 -13.94 47.70
CA GLN A 33 -8.52 -13.17 46.48
C GLN A 33 -8.43 -11.67 46.74
N LYS A 34 -9.19 -11.14 47.71
CA LYS A 34 -9.12 -9.72 48.09
C LYS A 34 -7.78 -9.40 48.76
N ILE A 35 -7.30 -10.29 49.62
CA ILE A 35 -5.99 -10.14 50.25
C ILE A 35 -4.90 -10.23 49.18
N VAL A 36 -4.93 -11.23 48.30
CA VAL A 36 -3.97 -11.36 47.20
C VAL A 36 -3.95 -10.12 46.29
N GLY A 37 -5.12 -9.56 45.94
CA GLY A 37 -5.21 -8.32 45.18
C GLY A 37 -4.57 -7.13 45.89
N THR A 38 -4.73 -7.06 47.22
CA THR A 38 -4.11 -6.04 48.07
C THR A 38 -2.59 -6.20 48.14
N VAL A 39 -2.08 -7.43 48.31
CA VAL A 39 -0.63 -7.72 48.30
C VAL A 39 0.01 -7.31 46.98
N LYS A 40 -0.63 -7.64 45.84
CA LYS A 40 -0.16 -7.19 44.52
C LYS A 40 -0.13 -5.67 44.39
N SER A 41 -1.12 -4.99 44.96
CA SER A 41 -1.16 -3.52 44.97
C SER A 41 -0.02 -2.94 45.81
N LEU A 42 0.32 -3.56 46.95
CA LEU A 42 1.46 -3.16 47.78
C LEU A 42 2.81 -3.42 47.10
N LEU A 43 2.96 -4.52 46.37
CA LEU A 43 4.14 -4.80 45.54
C LEU A 43 4.31 -3.78 44.40
N CYS A 44 3.21 -3.22 43.89
CA CYS A 44 3.27 -2.16 42.87
C CYS A 44 3.74 -0.80 43.43
N LEU A 45 3.75 -0.61 44.75
CA LEU A 45 4.23 0.62 45.39
C LEU A 45 5.77 0.61 45.57
N GLY A 46 6.47 -0.39 45.04
CA GLY A 46 7.92 -0.55 45.11
C GLY A 46 8.33 -1.49 46.25
N ASP A 47 9.50 -1.23 46.84
CA ASP A 47 10.14 -2.07 47.87
C ASP A 47 9.51 -1.93 49.27
N VAL A 48 8.20 -1.68 49.34
CA VAL A 48 7.45 -1.52 50.60
C VAL A 48 7.30 -2.87 51.29
N ILE A 49 7.01 -3.93 50.54
CA ILE A 49 6.95 -5.31 51.03
C ILE A 49 7.71 -6.22 50.06
N GLU A 50 8.33 -7.27 50.59
CA GLU A 50 8.79 -8.41 49.79
C GLU A 50 7.79 -9.55 49.95
N ALA A 51 7.43 -10.21 48.85
CA ALA A 51 6.47 -11.30 48.90
C ALA A 51 6.87 -12.47 48.00
N ASP A 52 7.04 -13.63 48.62
CA ASP A 52 7.34 -14.88 47.93
C ASP A 52 6.06 -15.64 47.61
N LEU A 53 5.89 -16.01 46.34
CA LEU A 53 4.76 -16.82 45.90
C LEU A 53 4.98 -18.28 46.27
N GLN A 54 4.12 -18.82 47.14
CA GLN A 54 4.07 -20.22 47.50
C GLN A 54 2.85 -20.89 46.88
N SER A 55 3.03 -22.01 46.20
CA SER A 55 1.95 -22.83 45.67
C SER A 55 1.85 -24.15 46.42
N SER A 56 0.66 -24.46 46.93
CA SER A 56 0.30 -25.80 47.36
C SER A 56 -0.70 -26.39 46.38
N ALA A 57 -0.44 -27.63 45.95
CA ALA A 57 -1.36 -28.37 45.10
C ALA A 57 -2.16 -29.32 45.99
N GLN A 58 -3.49 -29.27 45.89
CA GLN A 58 -4.39 -30.20 46.54
C GLN A 58 -5.32 -30.80 45.49
N TRP A 59 -5.66 -32.07 45.64
CA TRP A 59 -6.65 -32.71 44.78
C TRP A 59 -8.05 -32.30 45.23
N GLY A 60 -8.81 -31.74 44.30
CA GLY A 60 -10.21 -31.39 44.52
C GLY A 60 -11.11 -32.02 43.48
N LEU A 61 -12.40 -32.06 43.79
CA LEU A 61 -13.42 -32.51 42.84
C LEU A 61 -13.63 -31.48 41.74
N SER A 62 -13.74 -31.94 40.50
CA SER A 62 -14.28 -31.13 39.41
C SER A 62 -15.80 -30.97 39.57
N GLU A 63 -16.42 -30.14 38.75
CA GLU A 63 -17.88 -29.99 38.73
C GLU A 63 -18.60 -31.33 38.43
N GLU A 64 -18.07 -32.12 37.50
CA GLU A 64 -18.57 -33.47 37.18
C GLU A 64 -18.29 -34.46 38.32
N GLY A 65 -17.16 -34.34 39.00
CA GLY A 65 -16.83 -35.15 40.17
C GLY A 65 -17.72 -34.89 41.39
N ARG A 66 -18.16 -33.65 41.60
CA ARG A 66 -19.15 -33.32 42.65
C ARG A 66 -20.49 -33.99 42.37
N GLN A 67 -20.95 -33.95 41.12
CA GLN A 67 -22.17 -34.64 40.70
C GLN A 67 -22.06 -36.15 40.91
N VAL A 68 -20.92 -36.76 40.56
CA VAL A 68 -20.70 -38.18 40.80
C VAL A 68 -20.65 -38.52 42.29
N ALA A 69 -20.08 -37.64 43.14
CA ALA A 69 -20.08 -37.82 44.58
C ALA A 69 -21.52 -37.80 45.15
N GLU A 70 -22.39 -36.91 44.67
CA GLU A 70 -23.77 -36.76 45.15
C GLU A 70 -24.72 -37.83 44.58
N GLU A 71 -24.69 -38.03 43.26
CA GLU A 71 -25.71 -38.78 42.51
C GLU A 71 -25.24 -40.16 42.02
N GLY A 72 -23.99 -40.52 42.28
CA GLY A 72 -23.37 -41.79 41.87
C GLY A 72 -22.61 -41.71 40.55
N SER A 73 -21.75 -42.70 40.30
CA SER A 73 -20.96 -42.80 39.08
C SER A 73 -21.81 -43.08 37.85
N HIS A 74 -21.34 -42.67 36.68
CA HIS A 74 -22.07 -42.89 35.43
C HIS A 74 -22.37 -44.37 35.17
N GLU A 75 -21.44 -45.27 35.52
CA GLU A 75 -21.65 -46.72 35.44
C GLU A 75 -22.73 -47.23 36.40
N ALA A 76 -22.82 -46.67 37.62
CA ALA A 76 -23.86 -47.02 38.58
C ALA A 76 -25.22 -46.44 38.16
N GLN A 77 -25.26 -45.21 37.65
CA GLN A 77 -26.47 -44.57 37.11
C GLN A 77 -27.04 -45.38 35.94
N ILE A 78 -26.20 -45.84 35.02
CA ILE A 78 -26.61 -46.72 33.90
C ILE A 78 -27.11 -48.08 34.41
N TYR A 79 -26.43 -48.72 35.36
CA TYR A 79 -26.87 -49.98 35.95
C TYR A 79 -28.26 -49.84 36.61
N ASN A 80 -28.45 -48.79 37.41
CA ASN A 80 -29.70 -48.51 38.10
C ASN A 80 -30.86 -48.18 37.16
N ALA A 81 -30.58 -47.59 35.99
CA ALA A 81 -31.58 -47.29 34.96
C ALA A 81 -32.05 -48.52 34.15
N ILE A 82 -31.32 -49.64 34.17
CA ILE A 82 -31.70 -50.87 33.46
C ILE A 82 -32.77 -51.64 34.27
N PRO A 83 -33.98 -51.90 33.75
CA PRO A 83 -34.96 -52.74 34.43
C PRO A 83 -34.57 -54.23 34.38
N PRO A 84 -35.12 -55.10 35.25
CA PRO A 84 -34.79 -56.53 35.29
C PRO A 84 -35.03 -57.28 33.95
N ALA A 85 -35.98 -56.81 33.14
CA ALA A 85 -36.29 -57.38 31.83
C ALA A 85 -35.32 -56.92 30.70
N GLY A 86 -34.35 -56.05 31.02
CA GLY A 86 -33.50 -55.39 30.04
C GLY A 86 -34.21 -54.26 29.28
N SER A 87 -33.43 -53.35 28.70
CA SER A 87 -33.96 -52.19 27.97
C SER A 87 -32.99 -51.72 26.88
N THR A 88 -33.49 -50.90 25.96
CA THR A 88 -32.67 -50.35 24.87
C THR A 88 -31.78 -49.20 25.36
N GLN A 89 -30.70 -48.92 24.64
CA GLN A 89 -29.76 -47.85 25.01
C GLN A 89 -30.46 -46.48 25.15
N ALA A 90 -31.42 -46.16 24.27
CA ALA A 90 -32.14 -44.89 24.31
C ALA A 90 -33.03 -44.74 25.56
N GLU A 91 -33.74 -45.79 25.95
CA GLU A 91 -34.60 -45.81 27.13
C GLU A 91 -33.80 -45.72 28.44
N ILE A 92 -32.65 -46.39 28.50
CA ILE A 92 -31.75 -46.35 29.67
C ILE A 92 -31.17 -44.94 29.85
N VAL A 93 -30.76 -44.28 28.77
CA VAL A 93 -30.25 -42.90 28.83
C VAL A 93 -31.36 -41.93 29.24
N ALA A 94 -32.59 -42.12 28.76
CA ALA A 94 -33.73 -41.30 29.16
C ALA A 94 -34.03 -41.44 30.67
N LYS A 95 -34.06 -42.67 31.19
CA LYS A 95 -34.26 -42.93 32.63
C LYS A 95 -33.13 -42.41 33.51
N ALA A 96 -31.88 -42.51 33.04
CA ALA A 96 -30.75 -41.92 33.76
C ALA A 96 -30.84 -40.38 33.81
N ALA A 97 -31.31 -39.76 32.71
CA ALA A 97 -31.52 -38.31 32.65
C ALA A 97 -32.72 -37.81 33.47
N GLU A 98 -33.73 -38.66 33.73
CA GLU A 98 -34.82 -38.35 34.67
C GLU A 98 -34.33 -38.23 36.12
N VAL A 99 -33.34 -39.03 36.51
CA VAL A 99 -32.76 -39.03 37.86
C VAL A 99 -31.68 -37.95 38.01
N ASN A 100 -30.86 -37.76 36.97
CA ASN A 100 -29.85 -36.71 36.89
C ASN A 100 -30.13 -35.83 35.65
N SER A 101 -30.74 -34.66 35.88
CA SER A 101 -31.08 -33.71 34.82
C SER A 101 -29.88 -33.18 34.03
N LYS A 102 -28.65 -33.31 34.54
CA LYS A 102 -27.39 -32.93 33.90
C LYS A 102 -26.68 -34.10 33.20
N PHE A 103 -27.29 -35.29 33.17
CA PHE A 103 -26.70 -36.48 32.55
C PHE A 103 -26.62 -36.34 31.02
N THR A 104 -25.40 -36.29 30.49
CA THR A 104 -25.16 -36.06 29.06
C THR A 104 -24.97 -37.37 28.28
N LYS A 105 -25.06 -37.29 26.94
CA LYS A 105 -24.77 -38.42 26.05
C LYS A 105 -23.33 -38.92 26.17
N ASP A 106 -22.38 -38.04 26.49
CA ASP A 106 -20.97 -38.41 26.67
C ASP A 106 -20.77 -39.17 27.98
N MET A 107 -21.41 -38.73 29.06
CA MET A 107 -21.46 -39.45 30.35
C MET A 107 -22.07 -40.85 30.17
N ALA A 108 -23.15 -40.97 29.39
CA ALA A 108 -23.77 -42.25 29.07
C ALA A 108 -22.79 -43.20 28.36
N LYS A 109 -22.05 -42.70 27.37
CA LYS A 109 -21.07 -43.50 26.61
C LYS A 109 -19.97 -44.07 27.53
N VAL A 110 -19.47 -43.25 28.44
CA VAL A 110 -18.48 -43.68 29.46
C VAL A 110 -19.11 -44.69 30.43
N GLY A 111 -20.32 -44.42 30.90
CA GLY A 111 -21.06 -45.30 31.82
C GLY A 111 -21.31 -46.70 31.25
N PHE A 112 -21.81 -46.81 30.01
CA PHE A 112 -22.00 -48.10 29.34
C PHE A 112 -20.68 -48.86 29.16
N SER A 113 -19.62 -48.17 28.72
CA SER A 113 -18.31 -48.81 28.51
C SER A 113 -17.73 -49.36 29.82
N LYS A 114 -17.81 -48.59 30.92
CA LYS A 114 -17.25 -49.00 32.20
C LYS A 114 -18.10 -50.06 32.90
N ALA A 115 -19.42 -49.93 32.89
CA ALA A 115 -20.33 -50.95 33.42
C ALA A 115 -20.17 -52.31 32.71
N MET A 116 -19.91 -52.31 31.39
CA MET A 116 -19.56 -53.52 30.65
C MET A 116 -18.19 -54.08 31.07
N SER A 117 -17.17 -53.22 31.21
CA SER A 117 -15.82 -53.63 31.61
C SER A 117 -15.75 -54.20 33.03
N LEU A 118 -16.60 -53.71 33.93
CA LEU A 118 -16.75 -54.19 35.31
C LEU A 118 -17.65 -55.44 35.41
N GLY A 119 -18.25 -55.87 34.29
CA GLY A 119 -19.14 -57.02 34.23
C GLY A 119 -20.48 -56.81 34.92
N TRP A 120 -20.91 -55.56 35.13
CA TRP A 120 -22.20 -55.24 35.77
C TRP A 120 -23.38 -55.43 34.84
N ILE A 121 -23.17 -55.20 33.55
CA ILE A 121 -24.20 -55.29 32.50
C ILE A 121 -23.71 -56.16 31.33
N ALA A 122 -24.63 -56.73 30.58
CA ALA A 122 -24.35 -57.52 29.38
C ALA A 122 -25.30 -57.15 28.24
N VAL A 123 -24.90 -57.41 26.99
CA VAL A 123 -25.73 -57.17 25.81
C VAL A 123 -26.38 -58.47 25.38
N ASP A 124 -27.71 -58.50 25.41
CA ASP A 124 -28.52 -59.56 24.82
C ASP A 124 -28.87 -59.20 23.37
N LYS A 125 -28.50 -60.09 22.44
CA LYS A 125 -28.74 -59.97 20.99
C LYS A 125 -29.78 -60.96 20.48
N SER A 126 -30.43 -61.73 21.36
CA SER A 126 -31.33 -62.82 20.98
C SER A 126 -32.69 -62.33 20.45
N SER A 127 -33.08 -61.08 20.72
CA SER A 127 -34.41 -60.53 20.40
C SER A 127 -34.36 -59.22 19.59
N GLY A 128 -33.70 -59.25 18.43
CA GLY A 128 -33.66 -58.12 17.50
C GLY A 128 -32.72 -57.00 17.96
N ALA A 129 -33.24 -55.78 18.19
CA ALA A 129 -32.42 -54.65 18.62
C ALA A 129 -31.65 -54.97 19.92
N PRO A 130 -30.35 -54.60 20.04
CA PRO A 130 -29.52 -54.98 21.17
C PRO A 130 -30.08 -54.41 22.49
N LYS A 131 -30.35 -55.28 23.45
CA LYS A 131 -30.82 -54.91 24.79
C LYS A 131 -29.71 -55.05 25.81
N PHE A 132 -29.66 -54.14 26.78
CA PHE A 132 -28.74 -54.24 27.92
C PHE A 132 -29.49 -54.86 29.10
N ILE A 133 -28.89 -55.88 29.72
CA ILE A 133 -29.40 -56.58 30.91
C ILE A 133 -28.40 -56.45 32.06
N ARG A 134 -28.90 -56.49 33.31
CA ARG A 134 -28.05 -56.58 34.50
C ARG A 134 -27.48 -58.00 34.62
N LYS A 135 -26.17 -58.12 34.84
CA LYS A 135 -25.48 -59.41 35.01
C LYS A 135 -25.29 -59.78 36.48
N VAL A 136 -25.32 -58.79 37.36
CA VAL A 136 -25.22 -58.92 38.82
C VAL A 136 -26.50 -58.37 39.46
N ASP A 137 -26.84 -58.82 40.67
CA ASP A 137 -28.04 -58.36 41.39
C ASP A 137 -27.81 -57.05 42.15
N SER A 138 -26.57 -56.79 42.57
CA SER A 138 -26.16 -55.56 43.26
C SER A 138 -24.76 -55.12 42.84
N ILE A 139 -24.49 -53.82 42.94
CA ILE A 139 -23.19 -53.21 42.62
C ILE A 139 -22.68 -52.43 43.83
N GLN A 140 -21.36 -52.27 43.91
CA GLN A 140 -20.71 -51.35 44.85
C GLN A 140 -20.07 -50.21 44.07
N ASP A 141 -20.53 -48.98 44.29
CA ASP A 141 -20.00 -47.79 43.63
C ASP A 141 -18.76 -47.23 44.35
N LYS A 142 -17.63 -47.90 44.15
CA LYS A 142 -16.35 -47.47 44.72
C LYS A 142 -15.91 -46.10 44.21
N VAL A 143 -16.33 -45.69 43.02
CA VAL A 143 -15.98 -44.38 42.46
C VAL A 143 -16.68 -43.29 43.25
N GLN A 144 -17.97 -43.44 43.54
CA GLN A 144 -18.70 -42.51 44.39
C GLN A 144 -18.13 -42.48 45.82
N GLU A 145 -17.80 -43.63 46.42
CA GLU A 145 -17.17 -43.71 47.75
C GLU A 145 -15.86 -42.92 47.79
N HIS A 146 -14.96 -43.14 46.83
CA HIS A 146 -13.69 -42.43 46.74
C HIS A 146 -13.85 -40.91 46.55
N LEU A 147 -14.81 -40.47 45.74
CA LEU A 147 -15.04 -39.02 45.55
C LEU A 147 -15.68 -38.38 46.79
N LYS A 148 -16.53 -39.10 47.56
CA LYS A 148 -17.06 -38.63 48.86
C LYS A 148 -15.96 -38.52 49.91
N GLU A 149 -15.04 -39.48 49.96
CA GLU A 149 -13.88 -39.40 50.85
C GLU A 149 -12.99 -38.20 50.50
N LEU A 150 -12.72 -37.97 49.21
CA LEU A 150 -11.99 -36.81 48.74
C LEU A 150 -12.72 -35.48 49.05
N ALA A 151 -14.05 -35.44 48.96
CA ALA A 151 -14.87 -34.27 49.32
C ALA A 151 -14.76 -33.91 50.82
N THR A 152 -14.58 -34.91 51.68
CA THR A 152 -14.45 -34.73 53.14
C THR A 152 -13.00 -34.50 53.60
N GLY A 153 -12.06 -34.39 52.66
CA GLY A 153 -10.64 -34.13 52.93
C GLY A 153 -9.83 -35.36 53.33
N LYS A 154 -10.40 -36.58 53.24
CA LYS A 154 -9.69 -37.85 53.42
C LYS A 154 -9.23 -38.36 52.06
N ASP A 155 -7.98 -38.08 51.69
CA ASP A 155 -7.41 -38.53 50.42
C ASP A 155 -6.82 -39.95 50.55
N THR A 156 -7.62 -40.95 50.17
CA THR A 156 -7.27 -42.39 50.17
C THR A 156 -6.86 -42.89 48.77
N LEU A 157 -6.79 -41.99 47.77
CA LEU A 157 -6.57 -42.35 46.37
C LEU A 157 -5.11 -42.73 46.08
N THR A 158 -4.90 -43.88 45.43
CA THR A 158 -3.57 -44.23 44.88
C THR A 158 -3.26 -43.43 43.62
N ASN A 159 -1.99 -43.37 43.22
CA ASN A 159 -1.57 -42.62 42.03
C ASN A 159 -2.18 -43.14 40.72
N GLU A 160 -2.47 -44.44 40.65
CA GLU A 160 -3.15 -45.07 39.50
C GLU A 160 -4.59 -44.57 39.40
N LEU A 161 -5.32 -44.55 40.52
CA LEU A 161 -6.71 -44.06 40.59
C LEU A 161 -6.78 -42.55 40.29
N ARG A 162 -5.82 -41.76 40.77
CA ARG A 162 -5.74 -40.33 40.43
C ARG A 162 -5.58 -40.11 38.94
N THR A 163 -4.74 -40.91 38.27
CA THR A 163 -4.54 -40.82 36.82
C THR A 163 -5.82 -41.17 36.06
N GLU A 164 -6.54 -42.21 36.49
CA GLU A 164 -7.82 -42.60 35.91
C GLU A 164 -8.88 -41.51 36.11
N TYR A 165 -9.07 -41.01 37.34
CA TYR A 165 -10.09 -40.00 37.67
C TYR A 165 -9.80 -38.64 37.04
N LYS A 166 -8.53 -38.27 36.88
CA LYS A 166 -8.11 -37.08 36.12
C LYS A 166 -8.44 -37.22 34.64
N LYS A 167 -8.18 -38.39 34.03
CA LYS A 167 -8.55 -38.68 32.63
C LYS A 167 -10.08 -38.65 32.42
N ARG A 168 -10.84 -39.09 33.43
CA ARG A 168 -12.30 -39.03 33.49
C ARG A 168 -12.85 -37.64 33.85
N LYS A 169 -11.99 -36.64 34.07
CA LYS A 169 -12.37 -35.28 34.51
C LYS A 169 -13.18 -35.25 35.81
N LEU A 170 -13.04 -36.24 36.69
CA LEU A 170 -13.73 -36.29 38.00
C LEU A 170 -12.98 -35.55 39.11
N ILE A 171 -11.66 -35.54 39.02
CA ILE A 171 -10.80 -34.79 39.94
C ILE A 171 -9.92 -33.83 39.16
N GLN A 172 -9.52 -32.76 39.84
CA GLN A 172 -8.59 -31.77 39.31
C GLN A 172 -7.61 -31.36 40.40
N GLU A 173 -6.43 -30.94 39.95
CA GLU A 173 -5.42 -30.39 40.84
C GLU A 173 -5.74 -28.91 41.08
N ILE A 174 -6.17 -28.58 42.29
CA ILE A 174 -6.43 -27.21 42.72
C ILE A 174 -5.12 -26.66 43.26
N VAL A 175 -4.49 -25.78 42.47
CA VAL A 175 -3.28 -25.07 42.87
C VAL A 175 -3.69 -23.82 43.64
N ILE A 176 -3.51 -23.85 44.96
CA ILE A 176 -3.73 -22.69 45.82
C ILE A 176 -2.43 -21.90 45.86
N LYS A 177 -2.48 -20.67 45.33
CA LYS A 177 -1.36 -19.73 45.31
C LYS A 177 -1.49 -18.78 46.48
N SER A 178 -0.52 -18.77 47.38
CA SER A 178 -0.45 -17.89 48.53
C SER A 178 0.84 -17.07 48.51
N TYR A 179 0.82 -15.91 49.15
CA TYR A 179 2.01 -15.07 49.31
C TYR A 179 2.49 -15.13 50.75
N LEU A 180 3.79 -15.35 50.93
CA LEU A 180 4.49 -15.12 52.20
C LEU A 180 5.15 -13.75 52.12
N MET A 181 4.71 -12.82 52.96
CA MET A 181 5.12 -11.43 52.95
C MET A 181 6.03 -11.11 54.12
N LYS A 182 6.99 -10.22 53.89
CA LYS A 182 7.87 -9.61 54.89
C LYS A 182 8.09 -8.11 54.58
N PRO A 183 8.43 -7.28 55.57
CA PRO A 183 8.80 -5.88 55.34
C PRO A 183 9.94 -5.76 54.31
N GLY A 184 9.78 -4.86 53.34
CA GLY A 184 10.83 -4.55 52.36
C GLY A 184 11.74 -3.39 52.83
N PRO A 185 12.79 -3.07 52.06
CA PRO A 185 13.73 -1.97 52.36
C PRO A 185 13.09 -0.59 52.55
N SER A 186 11.96 -0.33 51.90
CA SER A 186 11.22 0.95 51.95
C SER A 186 9.90 0.82 52.72
N PHE A 187 9.86 -0.05 53.73
CA PHE A 187 8.65 -0.32 54.51
C PHE A 187 8.12 0.95 55.19
N THR A 188 6.84 1.24 54.96
CA THR A 188 6.09 2.35 55.56
C THR A 188 4.70 1.86 55.94
N THR A 189 4.11 2.43 56.99
CA THR A 189 2.76 2.14 57.45
C THR A 189 1.69 3.02 56.81
N SER A 190 2.10 4.07 56.08
CA SER A 190 1.22 4.98 55.36
C SER A 190 1.58 5.03 53.88
N VAL A 191 0.59 4.75 53.02
CA VAL A 191 0.76 4.77 51.56
C VAL A 191 0.50 6.19 51.05
N THR A 192 1.54 6.93 50.71
CA THR A 192 1.41 8.20 50.00
C THR A 192 0.96 7.95 48.57
N LYS A 193 -0.20 8.50 48.19
CA LYS A 193 -0.73 8.37 46.83
C LYS A 193 0.04 9.31 45.89
N GLN A 194 0.84 8.73 45.00
CA GLN A 194 1.50 9.49 43.93
C GLN A 194 0.46 9.97 42.91
N GLU A 195 0.65 11.19 42.40
CA GLU A 195 -0.21 11.76 41.35
C GLU A 195 0.14 11.14 39.98
N THR A 196 -0.86 10.93 39.11
CA THR A 196 -0.63 10.31 37.79
C THR A 196 -0.28 11.33 36.72
N ASP A 197 -0.96 12.47 36.73
CA ASP A 197 -0.90 13.46 35.66
C ASP A 197 -0.74 14.86 36.23
N LEU A 198 -0.08 15.72 35.46
CA LEU A 198 0.04 17.14 35.76
C LEU A 198 -1.26 17.85 35.34
N THR A 199 -1.94 18.52 36.28
CA THR A 199 -3.17 19.26 35.96
C THR A 199 -2.93 20.77 35.83
N PRO A 200 -3.78 21.51 35.09
CA PRO A 200 -3.69 22.96 34.98
C PRO A 200 -3.70 23.68 36.34
N GLU A 201 -4.46 23.19 37.31
CA GLU A 201 -4.58 23.76 38.66
C GLU A 201 -3.30 23.56 39.47
N MET A 202 -2.63 22.41 39.31
CA MET A 202 -1.33 22.17 39.92
C MET A 202 -0.29 23.14 39.38
N ILE A 203 -0.30 23.39 38.06
CA ILE A 203 0.59 24.36 37.40
C ILE A 203 0.32 25.77 37.95
N ALA A 204 -0.94 26.18 38.03
CA ALA A 204 -1.34 27.50 38.51
C ALA A 204 -1.01 27.74 40.00
N SER A 205 -1.18 26.72 40.85
CA SER A 205 -0.90 26.80 42.30
C SER A 205 0.55 26.52 42.67
N GLY A 206 1.35 25.98 41.75
CA GLY A 206 2.73 25.54 42.02
C GLY A 206 2.83 24.25 42.83
N SER A 207 1.72 23.56 43.13
CA SER A 207 1.69 22.36 43.96
C SER A 207 2.44 21.17 43.33
N TRP A 208 2.67 21.18 42.02
CA TRP A 208 3.43 20.14 41.32
C TRP A 208 4.90 20.06 41.75
N LYS A 209 5.46 21.14 42.32
CA LYS A 209 6.86 21.18 42.78
C LYS A 209 7.12 20.30 44.01
N THR A 210 6.08 20.04 44.81
CA THR A 210 6.18 19.34 46.09
C THR A 210 5.49 17.98 46.09
N LYS A 211 4.74 17.63 45.04
CA LYS A 211 4.05 16.34 44.91
C LYS A 211 4.92 15.33 44.15
N GLU A 212 4.86 14.07 44.55
CA GLU A 212 5.50 12.97 43.83
C GLU A 212 4.56 12.42 42.75
N PHE A 213 5.10 12.21 41.55
CA PHE A 213 4.39 11.66 40.41
C PHE A 213 4.77 10.21 40.16
N LYS A 214 3.79 9.41 39.73
CA LYS A 214 4.06 8.05 39.29
C LYS A 214 4.94 8.08 38.03
N PRO A 215 6.05 7.32 37.98
CA PRO A 215 6.91 7.29 36.80
C PRO A 215 6.16 6.75 35.58
N TYR A 216 6.31 7.43 34.45
CA TYR A 216 5.68 7.03 33.19
C TYR A 216 6.36 5.79 32.63
N ASN A 217 5.58 4.78 32.24
CA ASN A 217 6.12 3.57 31.63
C ASN A 217 6.45 3.81 30.16
N LEU A 218 7.69 4.20 29.87
CA LEU A 218 8.20 4.42 28.50
C LEU A 218 8.31 3.13 27.66
N ASN A 219 8.19 1.95 28.28
CA ASN A 219 8.22 0.67 27.58
C ASN A 219 6.84 0.22 27.08
N ALA A 220 5.76 0.93 27.44
CA ALA A 220 4.43 0.65 26.94
C ALA A 220 4.21 1.31 25.57
N LEU A 221 3.47 0.62 24.69
CA LEU A 221 2.95 1.25 23.48
C LEU A 221 1.99 2.37 23.89
N GLY A 222 2.18 3.55 23.30
CA GLY A 222 1.26 4.67 23.49
C GLY A 222 -0.14 4.37 22.97
N ILE A 223 -1.09 5.25 23.27
CA ILE A 223 -2.46 5.13 22.78
C ILE A 223 -2.45 5.33 21.24
N PRO A 224 -2.96 4.37 20.45
CA PRO A 224 -3.06 4.53 19.01
C PRO A 224 -3.95 5.72 18.66
N ILE A 225 -3.48 6.60 17.77
CA ILE A 225 -4.24 7.76 17.31
C ILE A 225 -5.30 7.29 16.31
N GLN A 226 -6.54 7.72 16.51
CA GLN A 226 -7.64 7.49 15.56
C GLN A 226 -7.35 8.24 14.26
N ARG A 227 -7.29 7.52 13.13
CA ARG A 227 -6.98 8.07 11.81
C ARG A 227 -7.79 7.39 10.72
N GLY A 228 -7.90 8.03 9.56
CA GLY A 228 -8.46 7.39 8.36
C GLY A 228 -7.52 6.30 7.83
N HIS A 229 -8.09 5.25 7.25
CA HIS A 229 -7.32 4.14 6.66
C HIS A 229 -7.76 3.89 5.22
N LEU A 230 -6.78 3.72 4.32
CA LEU A 230 -7.02 3.31 2.95
C LEU A 230 -6.89 1.80 2.82
N HIS A 231 -7.76 1.20 2.02
CA HIS A 231 -7.70 -0.23 1.74
C HIS A 231 -6.36 -0.61 1.06
N PRO A 232 -5.67 -1.70 1.45
CA PRO A 232 -4.36 -2.07 0.89
C PRO A 232 -4.35 -2.19 -0.63
N LEU A 233 -5.37 -2.85 -1.20
CA LEU A 233 -5.57 -2.95 -2.65
C LEU A 233 -5.65 -1.57 -3.33
N MET A 234 -6.29 -0.58 -2.69
CA MET A 234 -6.41 0.78 -3.24
C MET A 234 -5.09 1.56 -3.13
N LYS A 235 -4.28 1.30 -2.09
CA LYS A 235 -2.92 1.86 -2.01
C LYS A 235 -2.05 1.32 -3.14
N VAL A 236 -2.14 0.02 -3.45
CA VAL A 236 -1.43 -0.60 -4.56
C VAL A 236 -1.93 -0.06 -5.90
N ARG A 237 -3.25 0.08 -6.08
CA ARG A 237 -3.84 0.71 -7.27
C ARG A 237 -3.26 2.10 -7.54
N ALA A 238 -3.15 2.92 -6.50
CA ALA A 238 -2.59 4.26 -6.62
C ALA A 238 -1.13 4.24 -7.10
N GLU A 239 -0.31 3.32 -6.60
CA GLU A 239 1.07 3.15 -7.05
C GLU A 239 1.16 2.68 -8.51
N PHE A 240 0.37 1.69 -8.92
CA PHE A 240 0.32 1.26 -10.33
C PHE A 240 -0.09 2.39 -11.25
N ARG A 241 -1.13 3.15 -10.85
CA ARG A 241 -1.60 4.33 -11.58
C ARG A 241 -0.47 5.35 -11.75
N GLN A 242 0.26 5.63 -10.68
CA GLN A 242 1.39 6.56 -10.73
C GLN A 242 2.49 6.09 -11.69
N ILE A 243 2.83 4.79 -11.70
CA ILE A 243 3.83 4.24 -12.61
C ILE A 243 3.44 4.42 -14.07
N PHE A 244 2.17 4.20 -14.42
CA PHE A 244 1.69 4.46 -15.78
C PHE A 244 1.82 5.94 -16.16
N LEU A 245 1.43 6.85 -15.27
CA LEU A 245 1.55 8.29 -15.49
C LEU A 245 3.02 8.72 -15.67
N GLU A 246 3.93 8.22 -14.85
CA GLU A 246 5.39 8.44 -14.98
C GLU A 246 5.95 7.91 -16.32
N MET A 247 5.34 6.86 -16.88
CA MET A 247 5.72 6.29 -18.19
C MET A 247 5.04 6.98 -19.38
N GLY A 248 4.25 8.04 -19.13
CA GLY A 248 3.56 8.84 -20.14
C GLY A 248 2.29 8.19 -20.68
N PHE A 249 1.64 7.31 -19.91
CA PHE A 249 0.36 6.72 -20.28
C PHE A 249 -0.81 7.61 -19.83
N SER A 250 -1.87 7.64 -20.64
CA SER A 250 -3.14 8.31 -20.33
C SER A 250 -4.17 7.29 -19.82
N GLU A 251 -4.90 7.64 -18.76
CA GLU A 251 -5.91 6.76 -18.16
C GLU A 251 -7.17 6.69 -19.03
N MET A 252 -7.61 5.48 -19.39
CA MET A 252 -8.82 5.24 -20.17
C MET A 252 -10.05 5.31 -19.28
N PRO A 253 -11.17 5.86 -19.76
CA PRO A 253 -12.44 5.80 -19.05
C PRO A 253 -12.99 4.37 -19.09
N THR A 254 -13.20 3.78 -17.91
CA THR A 254 -13.71 2.41 -17.73
C THR A 254 -15.11 2.40 -17.09
N ASN A 255 -15.89 3.47 -17.28
CA ASN A 255 -17.16 3.74 -16.61
C ASN A 255 -18.34 2.86 -17.08
N ASN A 256 -18.08 1.60 -17.43
CA ASN A 256 -19.05 0.61 -17.87
C ASN A 256 -18.66 -0.80 -17.40
N PHE A 257 -19.39 -1.35 -16.42
CA PHE A 257 -19.27 -2.77 -16.05
C PHE A 257 -19.98 -3.67 -17.05
N VAL A 258 -21.12 -3.21 -17.57
CA VAL A 258 -21.85 -3.87 -18.64
C VAL A 258 -21.18 -3.55 -19.96
N GLU A 259 -20.90 -4.59 -20.73
CA GLU A 259 -20.36 -4.49 -22.08
C GLU A 259 -21.16 -5.36 -23.04
N SER A 260 -21.22 -4.96 -24.32
CA SER A 260 -21.80 -5.83 -25.33
C SER A 260 -20.80 -6.92 -25.72
N SER A 261 -21.31 -8.11 -26.04
CA SER A 261 -20.48 -9.21 -26.53
C SER A 261 -19.68 -8.83 -27.77
N PHE A 262 -20.21 -7.90 -28.58
CA PHE A 262 -19.48 -7.28 -29.66
C PHE A 262 -18.16 -6.64 -29.19
N TRP A 263 -18.19 -5.71 -28.23
CA TRP A 263 -16.97 -5.02 -27.78
C TRP A 263 -16.08 -5.91 -26.93
N ASN A 264 -16.68 -6.80 -26.15
CA ASN A 264 -15.93 -7.69 -25.26
C ASN A 264 -15.25 -8.84 -26.00
N PHE A 265 -15.78 -9.31 -27.14
CA PHE A 265 -15.23 -10.46 -27.85
C PHE A 265 -15.04 -10.20 -29.36
N ASP A 266 -16.10 -9.86 -30.09
CA ASP A 266 -16.05 -9.83 -31.56
C ASP A 266 -15.09 -8.75 -32.09
N ALA A 267 -15.09 -7.56 -31.47
CA ALA A 267 -14.21 -6.45 -31.82
C ALA A 267 -12.73 -6.75 -31.57
N LEU A 268 -12.44 -7.70 -30.68
CA LEU A 268 -11.09 -8.21 -30.42
C LEU A 268 -10.68 -9.30 -31.40
N PHE A 269 -11.50 -9.63 -32.38
CA PHE A 269 -11.28 -10.80 -33.25
C PHE A 269 -11.31 -12.14 -32.49
N GLN A 270 -12.05 -12.23 -31.38
CA GLN A 270 -12.29 -13.50 -30.69
C GLN A 270 -13.54 -14.20 -31.28
N PRO A 271 -13.45 -15.47 -31.72
CA PRO A 271 -14.53 -16.12 -32.45
C PRO A 271 -15.76 -16.40 -31.56
N GLN A 272 -16.96 -16.47 -32.15
CA GLN A 272 -18.21 -16.68 -31.42
C GLN A 272 -18.32 -18.05 -30.74
N GLN A 273 -17.66 -19.07 -31.30
CA GLN A 273 -17.57 -20.41 -30.73
C GLN A 273 -16.49 -20.58 -29.64
N HIS A 274 -15.82 -19.49 -29.23
CA HIS A 274 -14.77 -19.57 -28.23
C HIS A 274 -15.32 -19.97 -26.84
N PRO A 275 -14.70 -20.93 -26.13
CA PRO A 275 -15.20 -21.43 -24.82
C PRO A 275 -15.46 -20.31 -23.80
N ALA A 276 -14.58 -19.30 -23.73
CA ALA A 276 -14.77 -18.16 -22.83
C ALA A 276 -16.10 -17.38 -23.03
N ARG A 277 -16.84 -17.59 -24.12
CA ARG A 277 -18.17 -17.00 -24.36
C ARG A 277 -19.32 -17.87 -23.83
N ASP A 278 -19.01 -19.04 -23.26
CA ASP A 278 -20.01 -19.90 -22.63
C ASP A 278 -20.53 -19.25 -21.35
N ALA A 279 -21.79 -19.51 -21.02
CA ALA A 279 -22.42 -19.07 -19.77
C ALA A 279 -21.72 -19.65 -18.53
N HIS A 280 -21.00 -20.77 -18.70
CA HIS A 280 -20.14 -21.33 -17.66
C HIS A 280 -18.94 -20.42 -17.31
N ASP A 281 -18.44 -19.60 -18.23
CA ASP A 281 -17.27 -18.74 -18.02
C ASP A 281 -17.63 -17.24 -17.91
N THR A 282 -18.74 -16.82 -18.51
CA THR A 282 -19.15 -15.42 -18.63
C THR A 282 -20.52 -15.14 -18.02
N PHE A 283 -20.63 -14.04 -17.27
CA PHE A 283 -21.91 -13.54 -16.76
C PHE A 283 -22.66 -12.73 -17.82
N PHE A 284 -23.64 -13.36 -18.48
CA PHE A 284 -24.59 -12.67 -19.35
C PHE A 284 -25.70 -11.99 -18.55
N LEU A 285 -26.21 -10.87 -19.08
CA LEU A 285 -27.30 -10.15 -18.44
C LEU A 285 -28.68 -10.68 -18.86
N SER A 286 -29.57 -10.80 -17.89
CA SER A 286 -31.00 -10.96 -18.14
C SER A 286 -31.68 -9.60 -18.43
N ASP A 287 -31.23 -8.53 -17.79
CA ASP A 287 -31.70 -7.16 -18.03
C ASP A 287 -30.57 -6.13 -17.77
N PRO A 288 -30.26 -5.25 -18.74
CA PRO A 288 -30.69 -5.27 -20.13
C PRO A 288 -29.98 -6.39 -20.92
N ALA A 289 -30.72 -7.35 -21.49
CA ALA A 289 -30.13 -8.49 -22.20
C ALA A 289 -29.43 -8.14 -23.52
N THR A 290 -29.88 -7.10 -24.21
CA THR A 290 -29.38 -6.74 -25.55
C THR A 290 -28.85 -5.31 -25.64
N ALA A 291 -27.74 -5.14 -26.34
CA ALA A 291 -27.11 -3.87 -26.64
C ALA A 291 -27.81 -3.18 -27.83
N LYS A 292 -28.13 -1.89 -27.67
CA LYS A 292 -28.76 -1.09 -28.73
C LYS A 292 -27.76 -0.24 -29.54
N ASN A 293 -26.60 0.08 -28.96
CA ASN A 293 -25.67 1.09 -29.47
C ASN A 293 -24.35 0.46 -29.97
N ILE A 294 -24.44 -0.40 -31.00
CA ILE A 294 -23.25 -0.95 -31.68
C ILE A 294 -23.04 -0.19 -33.00
N PRO A 295 -21.82 0.29 -33.32
CA PRO A 295 -21.58 0.98 -34.59
C PRO A 295 -21.74 0.03 -35.78
N VAL A 296 -22.83 0.18 -36.53
CA VAL A 296 -23.24 -0.74 -37.60
C VAL A 296 -22.15 -0.91 -38.66
N GLU A 297 -21.56 0.19 -39.15
CA GLU A 297 -20.52 0.12 -40.18
C GLU A 297 -19.27 -0.65 -39.73
N TYR A 298 -18.88 -0.50 -38.46
CA TYR A 298 -17.74 -1.25 -37.91
C TYR A 298 -18.12 -2.72 -37.70
N MET A 299 -19.32 -2.99 -37.20
CA MET A 299 -19.84 -4.34 -37.02
C MET A 299 -19.88 -5.13 -38.32
N GLU A 300 -20.30 -4.52 -39.44
CA GLU A 300 -20.28 -5.19 -40.76
C GLU A 300 -18.86 -5.52 -41.24
N ARG A 301 -17.87 -4.66 -40.97
CA ARG A 301 -16.46 -4.97 -41.26
C ARG A 301 -15.95 -6.12 -40.38
N VAL A 302 -16.27 -6.11 -39.09
CA VAL A 302 -15.93 -7.20 -38.16
C VAL A 302 -16.56 -8.51 -38.64
N LYS A 303 -17.87 -8.51 -38.93
CA LYS A 303 -18.60 -9.66 -39.48
C LYS A 303 -17.89 -10.24 -40.71
N LYS A 304 -17.52 -9.38 -41.66
CA LYS A 304 -16.81 -9.79 -42.88
C LYS A 304 -15.46 -10.45 -42.55
N VAL A 305 -14.63 -9.80 -41.74
CA VAL A 305 -13.28 -10.31 -41.39
C VAL A 305 -13.36 -11.62 -40.60
N HIS A 306 -14.32 -11.76 -39.69
CA HIS A 306 -14.54 -13.01 -38.94
C HIS A 306 -14.97 -14.17 -39.84
N SER A 307 -15.92 -13.93 -40.75
CA SER A 307 -16.54 -15.00 -41.54
C SER A 307 -15.74 -15.35 -42.80
N GLN A 308 -15.43 -14.35 -43.62
CA GLN A 308 -14.86 -14.50 -44.96
C GLN A 308 -13.36 -14.15 -45.02
N GLY A 309 -12.81 -13.58 -43.95
CA GLY A 309 -11.48 -13.01 -43.94
C GLY A 309 -11.41 -11.61 -44.55
N GLY A 310 -10.20 -11.07 -44.59
CA GLY A 310 -9.92 -9.70 -44.99
C GLY A 310 -8.57 -9.25 -44.47
N TYR A 311 -8.03 -8.18 -45.06
CA TYR A 311 -6.78 -7.56 -44.60
C TYR A 311 -5.58 -8.54 -44.53
N GLY A 312 -5.48 -9.47 -45.49
CA GLY A 312 -4.43 -10.49 -45.54
C GLY A 312 -4.73 -11.75 -44.73
N SER A 313 -5.81 -11.78 -43.93
CA SER A 313 -6.25 -12.94 -43.16
C SER A 313 -7.35 -13.74 -43.87
N GLN A 314 -7.41 -15.05 -43.60
CA GLN A 314 -8.46 -15.95 -44.08
C GLN A 314 -9.73 -15.90 -43.23
N GLY A 315 -9.71 -15.19 -42.10
CA GLY A 315 -10.79 -15.21 -41.12
C GLY A 315 -10.91 -16.58 -40.43
N TYR A 316 -12.05 -16.82 -39.79
CA TYR A 316 -12.32 -18.08 -39.09
C TYR A 316 -13.23 -19.04 -39.88
N GLY A 317 -13.80 -18.62 -41.02
CA GLY A 317 -14.58 -19.50 -41.88
C GLY A 317 -15.91 -19.99 -41.29
N TYR A 318 -16.58 -19.17 -40.47
CA TYR A 318 -17.89 -19.50 -39.86
C TYR A 318 -18.95 -18.43 -40.14
N ASP A 319 -20.22 -18.77 -39.91
CA ASP A 319 -21.33 -17.82 -40.01
C ASP A 319 -21.43 -16.97 -38.75
N TRP A 320 -21.08 -15.68 -38.87
CA TRP A 320 -21.08 -14.73 -37.75
C TRP A 320 -22.49 -14.19 -37.50
N LYS A 321 -22.99 -14.38 -36.28
CA LYS A 321 -24.36 -14.06 -35.88
C LYS A 321 -24.44 -12.72 -35.15
N ILE A 322 -25.32 -11.83 -35.59
CA ILE A 322 -25.52 -10.51 -34.98
C ILE A 322 -26.11 -10.66 -33.57
N GLU A 323 -26.99 -11.64 -33.38
CA GLU A 323 -27.71 -11.88 -32.13
C GLU A 323 -26.73 -12.21 -30.99
N GLU A 324 -25.65 -12.93 -31.30
CA GLU A 324 -24.58 -13.25 -30.34
C GLU A 324 -23.77 -12.02 -29.94
N ALA A 325 -23.54 -11.10 -30.87
CA ALA A 325 -22.79 -9.86 -30.63
C ALA A 325 -23.60 -8.83 -29.82
N GLN A 326 -24.93 -8.89 -29.93
CA GLN A 326 -25.85 -8.00 -29.22
C GLN A 326 -26.06 -8.38 -27.75
N LYS A 327 -25.73 -9.60 -27.33
CA LYS A 327 -25.89 -10.01 -25.91
C LYS A 327 -25.04 -9.14 -25.00
N ASN A 328 -25.64 -8.55 -23.97
CA ASN A 328 -24.89 -7.87 -22.92
C ASN A 328 -24.36 -8.85 -21.88
N LEU A 329 -23.21 -8.51 -21.33
CA LEU A 329 -22.51 -9.26 -20.30
C LEU A 329 -21.85 -8.30 -19.31
N LEU A 330 -21.40 -8.83 -18.18
CA LEU A 330 -20.43 -8.14 -17.35
C LEU A 330 -19.04 -8.34 -17.96
N ARG A 331 -18.31 -7.26 -18.22
CA ARG A 331 -17.01 -7.31 -18.92
C ARG A 331 -16.06 -8.30 -18.26
N THR A 332 -15.44 -9.15 -19.07
CA THR A 332 -14.57 -10.25 -18.60
C THR A 332 -13.10 -9.84 -18.47
N HIS A 333 -12.73 -8.74 -19.13
CA HIS A 333 -11.40 -8.15 -19.15
C HIS A 333 -11.47 -6.68 -19.60
N THR A 334 -10.49 -5.87 -19.20
CA THR A 334 -10.42 -4.44 -19.58
C THR A 334 -10.04 -4.21 -21.04
N THR A 335 -9.64 -5.25 -21.78
CA THR A 335 -9.32 -5.21 -23.21
C THR A 335 -10.49 -4.72 -24.08
N ALA A 336 -11.73 -4.91 -23.62
CA ALA A 336 -12.92 -4.34 -24.27
C ALA A 336 -12.89 -2.80 -24.29
N VAL A 337 -12.39 -2.18 -23.21
CA VAL A 337 -12.20 -0.73 -23.12
C VAL A 337 -11.12 -0.28 -24.08
N SER A 338 -10.02 -1.04 -24.17
CA SER A 338 -8.95 -0.79 -25.14
C SER A 338 -9.45 -0.82 -26.58
N ALA A 339 -10.32 -1.78 -26.94
CA ALA A 339 -10.94 -1.82 -28.26
C ALA A 339 -11.78 -0.57 -28.56
N ARG A 340 -12.57 -0.09 -27.60
CA ARG A 340 -13.34 1.15 -27.73
C ARG A 340 -12.43 2.36 -27.95
N MET A 341 -11.34 2.45 -27.18
CA MET A 341 -10.39 3.54 -27.27
C MET A 341 -9.60 3.53 -28.58
N LEU A 342 -9.16 2.36 -29.05
CA LEU A 342 -8.49 2.21 -30.34
C LEU A 342 -9.42 2.51 -31.52
N TYR A 343 -10.68 2.08 -31.44
CA TYR A 343 -11.69 2.45 -32.45
C TYR A 343 -11.97 3.95 -32.47
N ALA A 344 -12.01 4.61 -31.30
CA ALA A 344 -12.14 6.06 -31.22
C ALA A 344 -10.91 6.78 -31.78
N LEU A 345 -9.70 6.27 -31.49
CA LEU A 345 -8.44 6.80 -32.02
C LEU A 345 -8.40 6.72 -33.55
N ALA A 346 -8.89 5.63 -34.14
CA ALA A 346 -8.97 5.46 -35.59
C ALA A 346 -9.82 6.54 -36.28
N LYS A 347 -10.89 7.03 -35.63
CA LYS A 347 -11.79 8.05 -36.20
C LYS A 347 -11.21 9.47 -36.22
N GLY A 348 -10.29 9.78 -35.29
CA GLY A 348 -9.76 11.13 -35.10
C GLY A 348 -8.54 11.50 -35.96
N GLY A 349 -8.14 10.62 -36.88
CA GLY A 349 -6.81 10.65 -37.48
C GLY A 349 -5.79 10.05 -36.52
N PHE A 350 -5.00 9.07 -36.98
CA PHE A 350 -4.11 8.34 -36.10
C PHE A 350 -2.99 9.24 -35.54
N LYS A 351 -2.81 9.15 -34.22
CA LYS A 351 -1.68 9.71 -33.49
C LYS A 351 -1.17 8.65 -32.52
N PRO A 352 0.16 8.50 -32.37
CA PRO A 352 0.70 7.58 -31.38
C PRO A 352 0.14 7.86 -29.99
N ALA A 353 -0.24 6.81 -29.28
CA ALA A 353 -0.91 6.92 -27.99
C ALA A 353 -0.49 5.81 -27.04
N LYS A 354 -0.45 6.15 -25.75
CA LYS A 354 -0.21 5.22 -24.64
C LYS A 354 -1.39 5.30 -23.70
N TYR A 355 -2.07 4.19 -23.49
CA TYR A 355 -3.29 4.11 -22.70
C TYR A 355 -3.15 3.08 -21.59
N PHE A 356 -3.73 3.35 -20.43
CA PHE A 356 -3.82 2.36 -19.37
C PHE A 356 -5.19 2.38 -18.69
N SER A 357 -5.55 1.28 -18.05
CA SER A 357 -6.71 1.21 -17.18
C SER A 357 -6.46 0.30 -16.00
N ILE A 358 -7.10 0.61 -14.87
CA ILE A 358 -7.11 -0.25 -13.70
C ILE A 358 -8.55 -0.32 -13.18
N ASP A 359 -9.24 -1.41 -13.49
CA ASP A 359 -10.64 -1.52 -13.12
C ASP A 359 -11.13 -2.96 -12.98
N ARG A 360 -12.31 -3.11 -12.39
CA ARG A 360 -12.92 -4.38 -12.04
C ARG A 360 -13.47 -5.12 -13.25
N VAL A 361 -13.26 -6.43 -13.30
CA VAL A 361 -13.76 -7.35 -14.33
C VAL A 361 -14.44 -8.54 -13.65
N PHE A 362 -15.28 -9.25 -14.40
CA PHE A 362 -16.17 -10.28 -13.88
C PHE A 362 -16.02 -11.57 -14.68
N ARG A 363 -15.82 -12.69 -14.00
CA ARG A 363 -15.70 -14.01 -14.63
C ARG A 363 -16.48 -15.03 -13.82
N ASN A 364 -17.22 -15.90 -14.49
CA ASN A 364 -17.99 -16.96 -13.84
C ASN A 364 -17.11 -18.15 -13.47
N GLU A 365 -16.01 -17.88 -12.79
CA GLU A 365 -15.07 -18.91 -12.34
C GLU A 365 -15.49 -19.47 -10.98
N THR A 366 -15.10 -20.72 -10.70
CA THR A 366 -15.36 -21.32 -9.40
C THR A 366 -14.56 -20.58 -8.32
N LEU A 367 -15.24 -20.04 -7.32
CA LEU A 367 -14.61 -19.30 -6.22
C LEU A 367 -13.67 -20.20 -5.41
N ASP A 368 -12.39 -19.88 -5.39
CA ASP A 368 -11.38 -20.57 -4.57
C ASP A 368 -10.53 -19.58 -3.74
N ALA A 369 -9.38 -20.00 -3.24
CA ALA A 369 -8.48 -19.17 -2.42
C ALA A 369 -7.70 -18.12 -3.24
N THR A 370 -7.68 -18.29 -4.57
CA THR A 370 -6.89 -17.52 -5.54
C THR A 370 -7.72 -16.83 -6.62
N HIS A 371 -8.95 -17.30 -6.86
CA HIS A 371 -9.88 -16.81 -7.89
C HIS A 371 -11.15 -16.27 -7.24
N LEU A 372 -11.55 -15.09 -7.72
CA LEU A 372 -12.81 -14.43 -7.37
C LEU A 372 -13.65 -14.22 -8.63
N ALA A 373 -14.96 -14.20 -8.47
CA ALA A 373 -15.89 -13.88 -9.55
C ALA A 373 -15.75 -12.44 -10.03
N GLU A 374 -15.20 -11.56 -9.19
CA GLU A 374 -14.84 -10.19 -9.53
C GLU A 374 -13.44 -9.86 -9.00
N PHE A 375 -12.61 -9.22 -9.82
CA PHE A 375 -11.26 -8.79 -9.46
C PHE A 375 -10.83 -7.60 -10.34
N HIS A 376 -9.74 -6.92 -10.01
CA HIS A 376 -9.26 -5.77 -10.77
C HIS A 376 -8.17 -6.18 -11.76
N GLN A 377 -8.39 -5.83 -13.02
CA GLN A 377 -7.41 -5.99 -14.08
C GLN A 377 -6.74 -4.65 -14.35
N ILE A 378 -5.41 -4.68 -14.40
CA ILE A 378 -4.56 -3.61 -14.90
C ILE A 378 -4.26 -3.94 -16.36
N GLU A 379 -4.38 -2.97 -17.25
CA GLU A 379 -3.99 -3.11 -18.65
C GLU A 379 -3.26 -1.88 -19.16
N GLY A 380 -2.18 -2.08 -19.91
CA GLY A 380 -1.43 -1.07 -20.64
C GLY A 380 -1.46 -1.36 -22.14
N VAL A 381 -1.60 -0.31 -22.95
CA VAL A 381 -1.69 -0.36 -24.41
C VAL A 381 -0.84 0.75 -25.03
N ILE A 382 -0.04 0.43 -26.03
CA ILE A 382 0.74 1.39 -26.81
C ILE A 382 0.41 1.21 -28.29
N ALA A 383 -0.08 2.25 -28.94
CA ALA A 383 -0.30 2.28 -30.38
C ALA A 383 0.70 3.26 -31.02
N ASP A 384 1.52 2.77 -31.95
CA ASP A 384 2.52 3.57 -32.68
C ASP A 384 2.87 2.88 -34.00
N TYR A 385 3.66 3.55 -34.82
CA TYR A 385 4.14 3.02 -36.09
C TYR A 385 5.30 2.03 -35.88
N GLY A 386 5.23 0.87 -36.52
CA GLY A 386 6.35 -0.08 -36.58
C GLY A 386 6.80 -0.66 -35.24
N LEU A 387 5.92 -0.76 -34.23
CA LEU A 387 6.25 -1.41 -32.97
C LEU A 387 6.52 -2.91 -33.16
N THR A 388 7.53 -3.40 -32.46
CA THR A 388 8.01 -4.79 -32.51
C THR A 388 7.86 -5.48 -31.16
N LEU A 389 8.07 -6.80 -31.15
CA LEU A 389 8.11 -7.59 -29.91
C LEU A 389 9.21 -7.11 -28.94
N GLY A 390 10.33 -6.61 -29.47
CA GLY A 390 11.41 -6.04 -28.67
C GLY A 390 10.97 -4.78 -27.93
N ASN A 391 10.12 -3.95 -28.54
CA ASN A 391 9.54 -2.78 -27.87
C ASN A 391 8.64 -3.18 -26.71
N LEU A 392 7.80 -4.21 -26.89
CA LEU A 392 6.96 -4.75 -25.82
C LEU A 392 7.81 -5.25 -24.65
N ILE A 393 8.83 -6.07 -24.92
CA ILE A 393 9.74 -6.58 -23.89
C ILE A 393 10.43 -5.42 -23.16
N GLY A 394 10.92 -4.41 -23.88
CA GLY A 394 11.57 -3.24 -23.29
C GLY A 394 10.64 -2.46 -22.36
N VAL A 395 9.40 -2.22 -22.78
CA VAL A 395 8.38 -1.55 -21.95
C VAL A 395 8.05 -2.37 -20.72
N LEU A 396 7.93 -3.69 -20.84
CA LEU A 396 7.66 -4.58 -19.71
C LEU A 396 8.81 -4.55 -18.69
N TYR A 397 10.07 -4.59 -19.14
CA TYR A 397 11.21 -4.41 -18.24
C TYR A 397 11.16 -3.09 -17.49
N GLU A 398 10.87 -1.99 -18.18
CA GLU A 398 10.76 -0.67 -17.57
C GLU A 398 9.61 -0.58 -16.56
N PHE A 399 8.44 -1.12 -16.93
CA PHE A 399 7.25 -1.17 -16.07
C PHE A 399 7.51 -1.98 -14.79
N PHE A 400 8.03 -3.20 -14.91
CA PHE A 400 8.30 -4.07 -13.77
C PHE A 400 9.50 -3.60 -12.93
N ARG A 401 10.50 -2.94 -13.53
CA ARG A 401 11.58 -2.30 -12.78
C ARG A 401 11.05 -1.23 -11.82
N LYS A 402 10.10 -0.40 -12.26
CA LYS A 402 9.42 0.57 -11.38
C LYS A 402 8.58 -0.08 -10.27
N LEU A 403 8.19 -1.34 -10.44
CA LEU A 403 7.55 -2.15 -9.40
C LEU A 403 8.54 -2.84 -8.44
N GLY A 404 9.85 -2.72 -8.67
CA GLY A 404 10.89 -3.43 -7.91
C GLY A 404 11.15 -4.87 -8.39
N ILE A 405 10.71 -5.22 -9.61
CA ILE A 405 10.85 -6.57 -10.18
C ILE A 405 11.86 -6.54 -11.34
N GLU A 406 13.03 -7.14 -11.13
CA GLU A 406 14.11 -7.14 -12.12
C GLU A 406 14.22 -8.46 -12.91
N LYS A 407 13.91 -9.59 -12.27
CA LYS A 407 14.08 -10.92 -12.84
C LYS A 407 12.85 -11.33 -13.64
N LEU A 408 12.80 -10.94 -14.92
CA LEU A 408 11.73 -11.33 -15.84
C LEU A 408 12.14 -12.47 -16.77
N ARG A 409 11.17 -13.32 -17.11
CA ARG A 409 11.22 -14.29 -18.21
C ARG A 409 9.92 -14.22 -19.00
N PHE A 410 10.01 -14.49 -20.29
CA PHE A 410 8.87 -14.49 -21.20
C PHE A 410 8.70 -15.88 -21.79
N LYS A 411 7.45 -16.34 -21.85
CA LYS A 411 7.09 -17.63 -22.44
C LYS A 411 6.07 -17.38 -23.54
N PRO A 412 6.27 -17.91 -24.76
CA PRO A 412 5.26 -17.82 -25.82
C PRO A 412 3.91 -18.36 -25.34
N ALA A 413 2.85 -17.63 -25.66
CA ALA A 413 1.49 -17.95 -25.26
C ALA A 413 0.54 -17.81 -26.46
N TYR A 414 -0.73 -18.07 -26.22
CA TYR A 414 -1.79 -17.85 -27.18
C TYR A 414 -2.87 -16.97 -26.55
N ASN A 415 -3.16 -15.83 -27.18
CA ASN A 415 -4.42 -15.12 -26.98
C ASN A 415 -5.09 -14.92 -28.35
N PRO A 416 -6.42 -15.04 -28.47
CA PRO A 416 -7.11 -14.91 -29.75
C PRO A 416 -6.85 -13.59 -30.47
N TYR A 417 -6.63 -12.52 -29.70
CA TYR A 417 -6.51 -11.15 -30.17
C TYR A 417 -5.07 -10.64 -30.30
N THR A 418 -4.05 -11.46 -29.99
CA THR A 418 -2.63 -11.06 -30.14
C THR A 418 -1.78 -12.06 -30.92
N GLU A 419 -0.92 -11.55 -31.80
CA GLU A 419 0.12 -12.31 -32.50
C GLU A 419 1.32 -11.41 -32.78
N PRO A 420 2.51 -11.68 -32.18
CA PRO A 420 2.82 -12.70 -31.17
C PRO A 420 2.26 -12.40 -29.77
N SER A 421 2.17 -13.44 -28.92
CA SER A 421 1.75 -13.36 -27.51
C SER A 421 2.79 -13.95 -26.56
N MET A 422 2.91 -13.41 -25.35
CA MET A 422 3.78 -13.94 -24.30
C MET A 422 3.21 -13.78 -22.88
N GLU A 423 3.34 -14.85 -22.08
CA GLU A 423 3.21 -14.82 -20.63
C GLU A 423 4.47 -14.23 -20.00
N ILE A 424 4.28 -13.52 -18.89
CA ILE A 424 5.33 -12.82 -18.15
C ILE A 424 5.52 -13.52 -16.81
N PHE A 425 6.75 -13.95 -16.54
CA PHE A 425 7.14 -14.62 -15.31
C PHE A 425 8.16 -13.78 -14.53
N SER A 426 8.02 -13.75 -13.20
CA SER A 426 9.02 -13.20 -12.28
C SER A 426 9.49 -14.25 -11.28
N TYR A 427 10.76 -14.19 -10.89
CA TYR A 427 11.29 -15.02 -9.83
C TYR A 427 10.94 -14.45 -8.45
N HIS A 428 10.16 -15.19 -7.67
CA HIS A 428 9.76 -14.78 -6.32
C HIS A 428 10.78 -15.26 -5.27
N PRO A 429 11.53 -14.38 -4.57
CA PRO A 429 12.59 -14.79 -3.64
C PRO A 429 12.09 -15.67 -2.48
N GLY A 430 10.93 -15.32 -1.89
CA GLY A 430 10.36 -16.06 -0.77
C GLY A 430 9.83 -17.45 -1.13
N LEU A 431 9.37 -17.64 -2.38
CA LEU A 431 8.81 -18.92 -2.86
C LEU A 431 9.85 -19.74 -3.64
N LYS A 432 11.02 -19.15 -3.92
CA LYS A 432 12.13 -19.71 -4.68
C LYS A 432 11.74 -20.30 -6.04
N LYS A 433 10.69 -19.76 -6.68
CA LYS A 433 10.14 -20.25 -7.96
C LYS A 433 9.77 -19.11 -8.89
N TRP A 434 9.69 -19.42 -10.19
CA TRP A 434 9.12 -18.52 -11.19
C TRP A 434 7.60 -18.54 -11.08
N VAL A 435 6.99 -17.36 -10.99
CA VAL A 435 5.55 -17.15 -10.85
C VAL A 435 5.07 -16.29 -12.01
N GLU A 436 3.95 -16.66 -12.60
CA GLU A 436 3.28 -15.86 -13.62
C GLU A 436 2.70 -14.58 -13.01
N ILE A 437 3.12 -13.44 -13.55
CA ILE A 437 2.76 -12.10 -13.07
C ILE A 437 1.92 -11.31 -14.07
N GLY A 438 1.76 -11.78 -15.30
CA GLY A 438 0.96 -11.12 -16.32
C GLY A 438 1.01 -11.80 -17.68
N ASN A 439 0.24 -11.28 -18.63
CA ASN A 439 0.17 -11.72 -20.01
C ASN A 439 0.26 -10.50 -20.93
N SER A 440 0.75 -10.68 -22.16
CA SER A 440 0.97 -9.61 -23.13
C SER A 440 1.00 -10.11 -24.56
N GLY A 441 0.93 -9.18 -25.50
CA GLY A 441 1.10 -9.48 -26.92
C GLY A 441 0.95 -8.25 -27.81
N ILE A 442 1.01 -8.48 -29.11
CA ILE A 442 0.79 -7.46 -30.15
C ILE A 442 -0.59 -7.70 -30.76
N PHE A 443 -1.49 -6.72 -30.75
CA PHE A 443 -2.83 -6.92 -31.29
C PHE A 443 -2.80 -7.27 -32.76
N ARG A 444 -3.67 -8.21 -33.12
CA ARG A 444 -3.79 -8.75 -34.46
C ARG A 444 -4.25 -7.70 -35.48
N PRO A 445 -3.76 -7.73 -36.74
CA PRO A 445 -4.27 -6.87 -37.80
C PRO A 445 -5.77 -7.02 -38.03
N GLU A 446 -6.32 -8.22 -37.86
CA GLU A 446 -7.76 -8.51 -38.01
C GLU A 446 -8.63 -7.83 -36.94
N MET A 447 -8.02 -7.44 -35.81
CA MET A 447 -8.67 -6.59 -34.81
C MET A 447 -8.56 -5.11 -35.19
N LEU A 448 -7.36 -4.66 -35.57
CA LEU A 448 -7.03 -3.23 -35.72
C LEU A 448 -7.52 -2.62 -37.04
N LEU A 449 -7.32 -3.31 -38.16
CA LEU A 449 -7.63 -2.80 -39.51
C LEU A 449 -9.12 -2.57 -39.76
N PRO A 450 -10.07 -3.44 -39.31
CA PRO A 450 -11.49 -3.11 -39.43
C PRO A 450 -11.91 -1.92 -38.55
N MET A 451 -11.15 -1.55 -37.51
CA MET A 451 -11.41 -0.31 -36.76
C MET A 451 -11.14 0.94 -37.61
N GLY A 452 -10.27 0.83 -38.62
CA GLY A 452 -9.83 1.92 -39.48
C GLY A 452 -8.44 2.47 -39.13
N LEU A 453 -7.65 1.74 -38.34
CA LEU A 453 -6.26 2.10 -38.08
C LEU A 453 -5.40 1.89 -39.35
N PRO A 454 -4.38 2.72 -39.58
CA PRO A 454 -3.43 2.54 -40.70
C PRO A 454 -2.69 1.19 -40.64
N GLU A 455 -2.27 0.67 -41.79
CA GLU A 455 -1.59 -0.65 -41.89
C GLU A 455 -0.20 -0.70 -41.25
N ASP A 456 0.48 0.44 -41.16
CA ASP A 456 1.80 0.59 -40.55
C ASP A 456 1.76 0.81 -39.03
N VAL A 457 0.56 0.91 -38.46
CA VAL A 457 0.33 1.01 -37.02
C VAL A 457 0.23 -0.37 -36.41
N SER A 458 1.04 -0.62 -35.38
CA SER A 458 0.93 -1.80 -34.53
C SER A 458 0.65 -1.39 -33.08
N VAL A 459 -0.02 -2.28 -32.35
CA VAL A 459 -0.45 -1.99 -30.99
C VAL A 459 0.04 -3.07 -30.05
N LEU A 460 0.82 -2.66 -29.06
CA LEU A 460 1.32 -3.52 -27.97
C LEU A 460 0.35 -3.46 -26.81
N ALA A 461 0.09 -4.58 -26.16
CA ALA A 461 -0.74 -4.61 -24.95
C ALA A 461 -0.20 -5.61 -23.92
N TRP A 462 -0.44 -5.32 -22.65
CA TRP A 462 -0.21 -6.25 -21.55
C TRP A 462 -1.19 -6.02 -20.41
N GLY A 463 -1.42 -7.07 -19.63
CA GLY A 463 -2.29 -7.00 -18.47
C GLY A 463 -1.87 -7.93 -17.35
N LEU A 464 -2.28 -7.56 -16.14
CA LEU A 464 -2.09 -8.33 -14.92
C LEU A 464 -3.21 -8.05 -13.91
N SER A 465 -3.40 -8.96 -12.95
CA SER A 465 -4.30 -8.73 -11.81
C SER A 465 -3.65 -7.77 -10.80
N LEU A 466 -4.46 -6.92 -10.17
CA LEU A 466 -4.03 -6.06 -9.07
C LEU A 466 -3.88 -6.84 -7.75
N GLU A 467 -4.72 -7.85 -7.54
CA GLU A 467 -4.79 -8.64 -6.32
C GLU A 467 -3.53 -9.46 -6.11
N ARG A 468 -3.01 -10.15 -7.13
CA ARG A 468 -1.84 -11.03 -6.98
C ARG A 468 -0.58 -10.29 -6.51
N PRO A 469 -0.17 -9.15 -7.11
CA PRO A 469 0.93 -8.33 -6.59
C PRO A 469 0.66 -7.82 -5.16
N THR A 470 -0.59 -7.46 -4.84
CA THR A 470 -0.97 -6.99 -3.50
C THR A 470 -0.82 -8.10 -2.46
N MET A 471 -1.28 -9.31 -2.78
CA MET A 471 -1.14 -10.49 -1.92
C MET A 471 0.33 -10.82 -1.67
N ILE A 472 1.16 -10.83 -2.71
CA ILE A 472 2.59 -11.06 -2.59
C ILE A 472 3.26 -10.00 -1.71
N LYS A 473 2.94 -8.73 -1.94
CA LYS A 473 3.56 -7.61 -1.24
C LYS A 473 3.23 -7.58 0.26
N TYR A 474 1.99 -7.86 0.61
CA TYR A 474 1.51 -7.81 2.00
C TYR A 474 1.51 -9.17 2.69
N GLY A 475 1.90 -10.25 1.99
CA GLY A 475 1.99 -11.59 2.56
C GLY A 475 0.65 -12.26 2.81
N TYR A 476 -0.33 -12.09 1.91
CA TYR A 476 -1.63 -12.75 2.00
C TYR A 476 -1.68 -14.03 1.17
N ASP A 477 -2.14 -15.12 1.78
CA ASP A 477 -2.29 -16.41 1.10
C ASP A 477 -3.67 -16.58 0.46
N ASN A 478 -4.71 -15.88 0.96
CA ASN A 478 -6.08 -15.98 0.48
C ASN A 478 -6.61 -14.63 0.01
N ILE A 479 -7.08 -14.57 -1.23
CA ILE A 479 -7.61 -13.35 -1.85
C ILE A 479 -8.84 -12.79 -1.13
N ARG A 480 -9.61 -13.65 -0.44
CA ARG A 480 -10.84 -13.27 0.28
C ARG A 480 -10.56 -12.50 1.57
N ASP A 481 -9.35 -12.63 2.11
CA ASP A 481 -8.92 -11.82 3.26
C ASP A 481 -8.61 -10.39 2.83
N LEU A 482 -8.28 -10.20 1.54
CA LEU A 482 -8.00 -8.91 0.93
C LEU A 482 -9.25 -8.26 0.31
N VAL A 483 -10.15 -9.01 -0.32
CA VAL A 483 -11.28 -8.45 -1.07
C VAL A 483 -12.61 -9.10 -0.66
N GLY A 484 -13.59 -8.26 -0.37
CA GLY A 484 -14.97 -8.66 -0.14
C GLY A 484 -15.56 -8.21 1.20
N PRO A 485 -16.81 -8.57 1.50
CA PRO A 485 -17.51 -8.12 2.70
C PRO A 485 -16.95 -8.71 4.01
N LYS A 486 -16.09 -9.73 3.91
CA LYS A 486 -15.44 -10.39 5.06
C LYS A 486 -14.04 -9.86 5.37
N VAL A 487 -13.64 -8.75 4.73
CA VAL A 487 -12.33 -8.14 4.96
C VAL A 487 -12.15 -7.80 6.43
N ASN A 488 -10.98 -8.11 6.98
CA ASN A 488 -10.65 -7.76 8.35
C ASN A 488 -10.34 -6.26 8.45
N MET A 489 -11.19 -5.49 9.14
CA MET A 489 -10.99 -4.04 9.29
C MET A 489 -9.73 -3.70 10.08
N GLN A 490 -9.33 -4.54 11.03
CA GLN A 490 -8.08 -4.36 11.78
C GLN A 490 -6.87 -4.50 10.85
N MET A 491 -6.92 -5.46 9.92
CA MET A 491 -5.92 -5.60 8.87
C MET A 491 -5.82 -4.33 8.01
N VAL A 492 -6.94 -3.72 7.62
CA VAL A 492 -6.92 -2.44 6.89
C VAL A 492 -6.28 -1.33 7.73
N ALA A 493 -6.54 -1.31 9.04
CA ALA A 493 -6.04 -0.29 9.96
C ALA A 493 -4.52 -0.37 10.16
N ASP A 494 -4.02 -1.60 10.34
CA ASP A 494 -2.62 -1.90 10.66
C ASP A 494 -1.71 -1.89 9.43
N ASN A 495 -2.29 -2.01 8.23
CA ASN A 495 -1.52 -2.12 7.01
C ASN A 495 -0.64 -0.90 6.75
N PRO A 496 0.67 -1.09 6.50
CA PRO A 496 1.59 0.01 6.28
C PRO A 496 1.29 0.75 4.97
N LEU A 497 1.96 1.88 4.78
CA LEU A 497 1.96 2.59 3.50
C LEU A 497 2.47 1.67 2.40
N CYS A 498 1.80 1.71 1.24
CA CYS A 498 2.26 0.98 0.08
C CYS A 498 3.48 1.71 -0.50
N ARG A 499 4.70 1.21 -0.23
CA ARG A 499 5.91 1.64 -0.92
C ARG A 499 6.34 0.49 -1.81
N LEU A 500 6.15 0.58 -3.12
CA LEU A 500 6.80 -0.40 -4.00
C LEU A 500 8.29 -0.07 -3.92
N ASP A 501 9.14 -1.09 -3.81
CA ASP A 501 10.57 -0.87 -3.64
C ASP A 501 11.15 -0.34 -4.96
N LYS A 502 10.97 0.96 -5.20
CA LYS A 502 11.44 1.67 -6.40
C LYS A 502 12.97 1.65 -6.52
N HIS A 503 13.66 1.24 -5.45
CA HIS A 503 15.10 1.02 -5.39
C HIS A 503 15.41 -0.23 -4.55
N HIS A 504 15.84 -1.31 -5.19
CA HIS A 504 16.61 -2.36 -4.52
C HIS A 504 18.09 -1.97 -4.54
N GLY A 505 18.46 -1.09 -3.63
CA GLY A 505 19.79 -1.06 -3.04
C GLY A 505 19.75 -1.79 -1.70
N THR A 506 19.78 -3.13 -1.73
CA THR A 506 19.87 -4.04 -0.56
C THR A 506 18.74 -3.99 0.46
N GLU A 507 18.03 -5.11 0.63
CA GLU A 507 17.29 -5.41 1.85
C GLU A 507 18.21 -5.22 3.07
N MET A 508 17.82 -4.31 3.97
CA MET A 508 18.43 -4.16 5.28
C MET A 508 18.02 -5.35 6.14
N LYS A 509 18.92 -6.33 6.30
CA LYS A 509 19.00 -7.05 7.56
C LYS A 509 19.87 -6.20 8.49
N GLU A 510 19.29 -5.76 9.60
CA GLU A 510 20.06 -5.26 10.75
C GLU A 510 20.94 -6.41 11.25
N THR A 511 22.20 -6.45 10.80
CA THR A 511 23.26 -7.22 11.43
C THR A 511 24.30 -6.23 11.94
N ASN A 512 24.35 -6.09 13.27
CA ASN A 512 25.26 -5.21 14.02
C ASN A 512 26.71 -5.73 14.00
N ASP A 513 27.33 -5.89 12.83
CA ASP A 513 28.73 -6.30 12.76
C ASP A 513 29.57 -5.24 12.04
N LEU A 514 30.46 -4.59 12.81
CA LEU A 514 31.28 -3.45 12.36
C LEU A 514 32.19 -3.83 11.17
N GLN A 515 32.63 -5.09 11.14
CA GLN A 515 33.51 -5.60 10.09
C GLN A 515 32.81 -5.64 8.72
N ASP A 516 31.50 -5.87 8.70
CA ASP A 516 30.72 -5.92 7.45
C ASP A 516 30.46 -4.52 6.89
N LEU A 517 30.35 -3.51 7.76
CA LEU A 517 30.28 -2.09 7.37
C LEU A 517 31.59 -1.60 6.74
N GLU A 518 32.74 -1.98 7.29
CA GLU A 518 34.05 -1.62 6.73
C GLU A 518 34.27 -2.27 5.36
N ASN A 519 33.96 -3.56 5.23
CA ASN A 519 34.04 -4.28 3.95
C ASN A 519 33.11 -3.68 2.89
N ARG A 520 31.93 -3.19 3.29
CA ARG A 520 30.99 -2.48 2.42
C ARG A 520 31.52 -1.11 1.98
N MET A 521 32.15 -0.36 2.89
CA MET A 521 32.75 0.93 2.57
C MET A 521 33.87 0.78 1.54
N ASP A 522 34.72 -0.23 1.68
CA ASP A 522 35.78 -0.52 0.70
C ASP A 522 35.23 -0.96 -0.66
N SER A 523 34.15 -1.74 -0.68
CA SER A 523 33.47 -2.15 -1.92
C SER A 523 32.85 -0.95 -2.65
N ILE A 524 32.21 -0.04 -1.92
CA ILE A 524 31.64 1.21 -2.47
C ILE A 524 32.75 2.11 -3.00
N MET A 525 33.84 2.30 -2.26
CA MET A 525 34.99 3.11 -2.69
C MET A 525 35.71 2.51 -3.90
N THR A 526 35.67 1.19 -4.06
CA THR A 526 36.22 0.50 -5.24
C THR A 526 35.32 0.69 -6.46
N ARG A 527 33.99 0.61 -6.28
CA ARG A 527 33.01 0.90 -7.34
C ARG A 527 33.05 2.36 -7.79
N LEU A 528 33.14 3.31 -6.86
CA LEU A 528 33.28 4.74 -7.16
C LEU A 528 34.55 5.02 -7.96
N ARG A 529 35.69 4.42 -7.58
CA ARG A 529 36.93 4.51 -8.36
C ARG A 529 36.79 3.88 -9.76
N GLY A 530 36.06 2.78 -9.89
CA GLY A 530 35.72 2.17 -11.17
C GLY A 530 34.92 3.11 -12.07
N ILE A 531 33.86 3.71 -11.54
CA ILE A 531 33.00 4.68 -12.23
C ILE A 531 33.79 5.94 -12.61
N GLU A 532 34.63 6.48 -11.74
CA GLU A 532 35.50 7.61 -12.08
C GLU A 532 36.47 7.29 -13.23
N THR A 533 36.98 6.06 -13.26
CA THR A 533 37.87 5.59 -14.33
C THR A 533 37.11 5.42 -15.65
N GLU A 534 35.87 4.96 -15.58
CA GLU A 534 34.97 4.77 -16.72
C GLU A 534 34.48 6.13 -17.27
N VAL A 535 34.14 7.08 -16.40
CA VAL A 535 33.84 8.48 -16.76
C VAL A 535 35.06 9.17 -17.38
N LYS A 536 36.27 8.93 -16.87
CA LYS A 536 37.52 9.42 -17.51
C LYS A 536 37.79 8.78 -18.86
N LYS A 537 37.43 7.50 -19.06
CA LYS A 537 37.49 6.81 -20.36
C LYS A 537 36.47 7.36 -21.35
N LEU A 538 35.24 7.57 -20.91
CA LEU A 538 34.15 8.15 -21.72
C LEU A 538 34.47 9.61 -22.12
N LYS A 539 35.05 10.42 -21.21
CA LYS A 539 35.58 11.76 -21.54
C LYS A 539 36.74 11.75 -22.54
N LYS A 540 37.51 10.66 -22.63
CA LYS A 540 38.61 10.50 -23.62
C LYS A 540 38.14 9.96 -24.98
N GLN A 541 37.03 9.23 -25.02
CA GLN A 541 36.51 8.60 -26.24
C GLN A 541 35.37 9.37 -26.90
N GLY A 542 34.69 10.27 -26.19
CA GLY A 542 33.78 11.24 -26.78
C GLY A 542 34.49 12.55 -27.08
N LYS A 543 34.77 12.84 -28.35
CA LYS A 543 34.62 14.22 -28.82
C LYS A 543 33.14 14.54 -28.67
N THR A 544 32.75 15.14 -27.56
CA THR A 544 31.41 15.71 -27.39
C THR A 544 31.34 16.91 -28.33
N THR A 545 30.86 16.68 -29.56
CA THR A 545 30.19 17.74 -30.30
C THR A 545 28.92 18.04 -29.50
N GLN A 546 28.96 19.03 -28.61
CA GLN A 546 27.74 19.65 -28.08
C GLN A 546 26.93 20.11 -29.30
N GLU A 547 25.78 19.47 -29.56
CA GLU A 547 24.84 20.00 -30.53
C GLU A 547 24.39 21.38 -30.06
N LYS A 548 24.55 22.39 -30.92
CA LYS A 548 24.17 23.76 -30.61
C LYS A 548 22.66 23.84 -30.48
N LEU A 549 22.16 24.12 -29.29
CA LEU A 549 20.74 24.29 -29.05
C LEU A 549 20.23 25.53 -29.79
N THR A 550 19.14 25.41 -30.54
CA THR A 550 18.48 26.55 -31.19
C THR A 550 17.05 26.65 -30.68
N LEU A 551 16.69 27.79 -30.09
CA LEU A 551 15.38 28.04 -29.50
C LEU A 551 14.68 29.18 -30.26
N VAL A 552 13.40 29.02 -30.59
CA VAL A 552 12.57 30.07 -31.19
C VAL A 552 11.49 30.47 -30.18
N ILE A 553 11.46 31.74 -29.77
CA ILE A 553 10.44 32.27 -28.86
C ILE A 553 9.55 33.23 -29.64
N GLU A 554 8.27 32.90 -29.77
CA GLU A 554 7.23 33.75 -30.35
C GLU A 554 6.53 34.50 -29.21
N ALA A 555 6.34 35.82 -29.34
CA ALA A 555 5.66 36.65 -28.33
C ALA A 555 4.89 37.82 -28.97
N ASP A 556 3.83 38.29 -28.31
CA ASP A 556 3.03 39.43 -28.77
C ASP A 556 3.59 40.76 -28.22
N PRO A 557 3.89 41.77 -29.07
CA PRO A 557 4.35 43.08 -28.62
C PRO A 557 3.41 43.82 -27.67
N LYS A 558 2.10 43.53 -27.71
CA LYS A 558 1.11 44.11 -26.78
C LYS A 558 1.25 43.54 -25.37
N HIS A 559 1.88 42.38 -25.22
CA HIS A 559 2.09 41.67 -23.96
C HIS A 559 3.54 41.14 -23.89
N PRO A 560 4.54 42.04 -23.80
CA PRO A 560 5.95 41.64 -23.85
C PRO A 560 6.33 40.86 -22.57
N PRO A 561 6.97 39.68 -22.69
CA PRO A 561 7.38 38.86 -21.53
C PRO A 561 8.66 39.39 -20.88
N LEU A 562 8.49 40.32 -19.94
CA LEU A 562 9.58 41.07 -19.31
C LEU A 562 10.47 40.20 -18.39
N SER A 563 9.94 39.09 -17.85
CA SER A 563 10.73 38.19 -17.00
C SER A 563 11.71 37.35 -17.84
N ILE A 564 11.27 36.85 -19.00
CA ILE A 564 12.13 36.17 -19.97
C ILE A 564 13.22 37.13 -20.47
N GLN A 565 12.86 38.37 -20.79
CA GLN A 565 13.84 39.39 -21.21
C GLN A 565 14.98 39.57 -20.20
N THR A 566 14.66 39.55 -18.91
CA THR A 566 15.62 39.75 -17.84
C THR A 566 16.55 38.54 -17.69
N LEU A 567 16.02 37.32 -17.81
CA LEU A 567 16.82 36.08 -17.84
C LEU A 567 17.76 36.04 -19.05
N VAL A 568 17.27 36.40 -20.25
CA VAL A 568 18.10 36.44 -21.46
C VAL A 568 19.23 37.48 -21.34
N ARG A 569 19.01 38.60 -20.63
CA ARG A 569 20.10 39.56 -20.35
C ARG A 569 21.20 38.96 -19.47
N LEU A 570 20.84 38.20 -18.43
CA LEU A 570 21.81 37.52 -17.56
C LEU A 570 22.63 36.49 -18.35
N LEU A 571 21.95 35.77 -19.25
CA LEU A 571 22.55 34.78 -20.14
C LEU A 571 23.57 35.39 -21.12
N VAL A 572 23.25 36.54 -21.73
CA VAL A 572 24.12 37.22 -22.71
C VAL A 572 25.42 37.75 -22.08
N VAL A 573 25.41 38.11 -20.79
CA VAL A 573 26.61 38.58 -20.05
C VAL A 573 27.71 37.51 -19.94
N ARG A 574 27.38 36.22 -20.12
CA ARG A 574 28.35 35.11 -20.08
C ARG A 574 29.04 34.79 -21.43
N GLU A 575 28.81 35.60 -22.47
CA GLU A 575 29.41 35.50 -23.82
C GLU A 575 29.03 34.27 -24.69
N ASP A 576 28.23 33.30 -24.22
CA ASP A 576 27.99 32.02 -24.92
C ASP A 576 26.64 31.88 -25.69
N ILE A 577 25.83 32.96 -25.79
CA ILE A 577 24.51 32.93 -26.46
C ILE A 577 24.36 34.04 -27.50
N LEU A 578 23.92 33.65 -28.70
CA LEU A 578 23.50 34.58 -29.74
C LEU A 578 21.98 34.79 -29.71
N VAL A 579 21.55 36.04 -29.61
CA VAL A 579 20.13 36.42 -29.69
C VAL A 579 19.85 37.15 -31.00
N THR A 580 18.88 36.66 -31.78
CA THR A 580 18.38 37.30 -33.01
C THR A 580 16.91 37.68 -32.84
N ILE A 581 16.52 38.90 -33.23
CA ILE A 581 15.15 39.40 -33.06
C ILE A 581 14.54 39.67 -34.44
N HIS A 582 13.34 39.14 -34.68
CA HIS A 582 12.59 39.27 -35.92
C HIS A 582 11.15 39.77 -35.67
N GLN A 583 10.56 40.40 -36.67
CA GLN A 583 9.15 40.77 -36.70
C GLN A 583 8.41 39.89 -37.72
N HIS A 584 7.31 39.26 -37.30
CA HIS A 584 6.46 38.46 -38.19
C HIS A 584 5.46 39.36 -38.95
N SER A 585 5.09 38.97 -40.17
CA SER A 585 4.17 39.72 -41.05
C SER A 585 2.73 39.81 -40.53
N SER A 586 2.37 39.02 -39.51
CA SER A 586 1.04 39.01 -38.90
C SER A 586 0.75 40.19 -37.96
N LEU A 587 1.74 41.06 -37.69
CA LEU A 587 1.54 42.27 -36.91
C LEU A 587 0.99 43.39 -37.81
N ALA A 588 -0.19 43.91 -37.47
CA ALA A 588 -0.85 44.99 -38.23
C ALA A 588 -0.14 46.36 -38.10
N THR A 589 0.72 46.54 -37.10
CA THR A 589 1.51 47.75 -36.86
C THR A 589 2.96 47.36 -36.57
N ALA A 590 3.92 48.21 -36.95
CA ALA A 590 5.33 47.96 -36.69
C ALA A 590 5.60 47.84 -35.18
N CYS A 591 6.45 46.89 -34.80
CA CYS A 591 6.81 46.70 -33.39
C CYS A 591 7.57 47.95 -32.89
N PRO A 592 7.26 48.48 -31.68
CA PRO A 592 7.96 49.62 -31.10
C PRO A 592 9.48 49.45 -31.15
N THR A 593 10.20 50.52 -31.49
CA THR A 593 11.67 50.49 -31.68
C THR A 593 12.38 49.99 -30.41
N ASP A 594 11.85 50.28 -29.24
CA ASP A 594 12.38 49.85 -27.93
C ASP A 594 12.28 48.32 -27.70
N LEU A 595 11.32 47.65 -28.35
CA LEU A 595 11.14 46.19 -28.29
C LEU A 595 11.97 45.47 -29.37
N MET A 596 12.14 46.10 -30.54
CA MET A 596 13.03 45.62 -31.60
C MET A 596 14.50 45.81 -31.22
N GLN A 597 14.80 46.87 -30.49
CA GLN A 597 16.08 47.16 -29.86
C GLN A 597 15.94 46.90 -28.36
N TRP A 598 15.57 45.70 -27.91
CA TRP A 598 15.76 45.35 -26.50
C TRP A 598 17.23 45.59 -26.12
N SER A 599 17.53 46.75 -25.56
CA SER A 599 18.58 47.66 -26.06
C SER A 599 20.04 47.31 -25.81
N ASN A 600 20.36 46.09 -25.37
CA ASN A 600 21.72 45.58 -25.18
C ASN A 600 21.76 44.03 -25.07
N LEU A 601 20.88 43.31 -25.79
CA LEU A 601 20.87 41.83 -25.77
C LEU A 601 21.83 41.17 -26.77
N THR A 602 22.58 41.95 -27.53
CA THR A 602 23.59 41.48 -28.47
C THR A 602 24.95 42.07 -28.11
N VAL A 603 25.82 41.25 -27.53
CA VAL A 603 27.26 41.55 -27.42
C VAL A 603 27.94 40.83 -28.58
N SER A 604 28.14 41.52 -29.70
CA SER A 604 29.10 41.09 -30.71
C SER A 604 30.46 41.67 -30.37
N ASN A 605 31.19 41.08 -29.42
CA ASN A 605 32.61 41.34 -29.31
C ASN A 605 33.37 40.32 -30.15
N GLY A 606 33.98 40.83 -31.22
CA GLY A 606 34.77 40.07 -32.18
C GLY A 606 35.94 39.35 -31.50
N SER A 607 35.71 38.10 -31.16
CA SER A 607 36.72 37.04 -31.17
C SER A 607 35.97 35.75 -31.50
N ARG A 608 36.64 34.72 -32.01
CA ARG A 608 35.95 33.48 -32.46
C ARG A 608 35.33 32.77 -31.26
N ILE A 609 34.04 33.00 -30.97
CA ILE A 609 33.32 32.36 -29.86
C ILE A 609 32.60 31.10 -30.36
N ASN A 610 32.78 30.02 -29.62
CA ASN A 610 32.21 28.71 -29.89
C ASN A 610 30.79 28.63 -29.32
N ASN A 611 29.85 29.43 -29.85
CA ASN A 611 28.51 29.62 -29.25
C ASN A 611 27.78 28.29 -29.02
N GLN A 612 27.33 28.05 -27.78
CA GLN A 612 26.63 26.82 -27.37
C GLN A 612 25.10 26.91 -27.58
N CYS A 613 24.52 28.12 -27.68
CA CYS A 613 23.08 28.31 -27.89
C CYS A 613 22.72 29.51 -28.79
N ASN A 614 21.72 29.33 -29.66
CA ASN A 614 21.12 30.36 -30.50
C ASN A 614 19.66 30.59 -30.12
N LEU A 615 19.27 31.82 -29.77
CA LEU A 615 17.91 32.19 -29.41
C LEU A 615 17.33 33.14 -30.45
N THR A 616 16.28 32.70 -31.15
CA THR A 616 15.54 33.50 -32.12
C THR A 616 14.26 34.01 -31.48
N TRP A 617 14.16 35.32 -31.30
CA TRP A 617 12.94 35.99 -30.85
C TRP A 617 12.10 36.43 -32.04
N ILE A 618 10.81 36.11 -32.05
CA ILE A 618 9.88 36.48 -33.10
C ILE A 618 8.69 37.22 -32.48
N TRP A 619 8.57 38.51 -32.80
CA TRP A 619 7.39 39.28 -32.46
C TRP A 619 6.24 38.91 -33.41
N LYS A 620 5.14 38.36 -32.87
CA LYS A 620 4.01 37.82 -33.63
C LYS A 620 2.69 38.00 -32.86
N ALA A 621 1.59 38.28 -33.56
CA ALA A 621 0.26 38.42 -32.96
C ALA A 621 -0.31 37.05 -32.52
N ILE A 622 0.15 36.53 -31.39
CA ILE A 622 -0.22 35.20 -30.85
C ILE A 622 -1.05 35.29 -29.55
N GLY A 623 -1.37 36.50 -29.08
CA GLY A 623 -2.09 36.70 -27.83
C GLY A 623 -1.18 36.82 -26.61
N ARG A 624 -1.72 36.61 -25.41
CA ARG A 624 -1.04 36.95 -24.14
C ARG A 624 0.10 36.02 -23.74
N HIS A 625 0.13 34.77 -24.23
CA HIS A 625 1.09 33.77 -23.77
C HIS A 625 2.21 33.60 -24.80
N PRO A 626 3.49 33.81 -24.42
CA PRO A 626 4.61 33.52 -25.31
C PRO A 626 4.73 32.01 -25.55
N ILE A 627 5.31 31.63 -26.68
CA ILE A 627 5.48 30.23 -27.09
C ILE A 627 6.94 30.00 -27.45
N ALA A 628 7.61 29.04 -26.80
CA ALA A 628 8.96 28.62 -27.15
C ALA A 628 8.97 27.26 -27.86
N LYS A 629 9.83 27.16 -28.87
CA LYS A 629 10.04 25.95 -29.68
C LYS A 629 11.52 25.62 -29.73
N VAL A 630 11.86 24.40 -29.35
CA VAL A 630 13.24 23.90 -29.48
C VAL A 630 13.39 23.32 -30.89
N VAL A 631 14.28 23.92 -31.68
CA VAL A 631 14.56 23.45 -33.04
C VAL A 631 15.23 22.07 -32.94
N ASN A 632 14.73 21.10 -33.72
CA ASN A 632 15.14 19.69 -33.74
C ASN A 632 14.66 18.80 -32.58
N GLN A 633 13.71 19.25 -31.74
CA GLN A 633 13.00 18.37 -30.81
C GLN A 633 11.52 18.28 -31.20
N THR A 634 10.96 17.07 -31.18
CA THR A 634 9.55 16.77 -31.49
C THR A 634 8.61 16.96 -30.29
N ASN A 635 9.10 17.47 -29.16
CA ASN A 635 8.28 17.79 -28.00
C ASN A 635 7.45 19.06 -28.26
N GLY A 636 6.20 19.05 -27.78
CA GLY A 636 5.22 20.11 -28.05
C GLY A 636 5.68 21.52 -27.65
N ASP A 637 5.07 22.51 -28.29
CA ASP A 637 5.27 23.94 -28.05
C ASP A 637 5.16 24.28 -26.54
N ILE A 638 6.18 24.94 -25.99
CA ILE A 638 6.20 25.37 -24.59
C ILE A 638 5.48 26.70 -24.50
N GLN A 639 4.29 26.72 -23.93
CA GLN A 639 3.47 27.92 -23.80
C GLN A 639 3.56 28.53 -22.41
N GLY A 640 3.56 29.85 -22.33
CA GLY A 640 3.52 30.60 -21.07
C GLY A 640 4.89 31.07 -20.59
N GLU A 641 4.90 32.22 -19.92
CA GLU A 641 6.15 32.90 -19.54
C GLU A 641 6.96 32.11 -18.49
N ALA A 642 6.29 31.41 -17.56
CA ALA A 642 6.91 30.55 -16.53
C ALA A 642 7.65 29.37 -17.13
N ALA A 643 6.97 28.63 -18.01
CA ALA A 643 7.50 27.41 -18.58
C ALA A 643 8.75 27.69 -19.43
N ILE A 644 8.74 28.81 -20.15
CA ILE A 644 9.90 29.26 -20.92
C ILE A 644 11.04 29.74 -20.00
N ALA A 645 10.72 30.46 -18.92
CA ALA A 645 11.71 30.85 -17.92
C ALA A 645 12.37 29.62 -17.26
N ARG A 646 11.59 28.61 -16.86
CA ARG A 646 12.07 27.33 -16.31
C ARG A 646 13.01 26.61 -17.29
N LEU A 647 12.66 26.59 -18.58
CA LEU A 647 13.52 26.02 -19.62
C LEU A 647 14.87 26.75 -19.70
N LEU A 648 14.86 28.07 -19.77
CA LEU A 648 16.08 28.88 -19.84
C LEU A 648 16.96 28.73 -18.59
N THR A 649 16.35 28.58 -17.42
CA THR A 649 17.06 28.29 -16.17
C THR A 649 17.72 26.91 -16.18
N ARG A 650 17.03 25.86 -16.63
CA ARG A 650 17.63 24.52 -16.76
C ARG A 650 18.81 24.50 -17.74
N LEU A 651 18.77 25.33 -18.78
CA LEU A 651 19.90 25.48 -19.69
C LEU A 651 21.12 26.09 -18.99
N LEU A 652 20.93 27.10 -18.13
CA LEU A 652 22.01 27.67 -17.30
C LEU A 652 22.68 26.62 -16.42
N GLU A 653 21.87 25.76 -15.79
CA GLU A 653 22.35 24.68 -14.92
C GLU A 653 23.22 23.68 -15.70
N SER A 654 22.83 23.32 -16.92
CA SER A 654 23.63 22.40 -17.76
C SER A 654 24.97 22.97 -18.23
N TRP A 655 25.12 24.29 -18.26
CA TRP A 655 26.33 24.99 -18.71
C TRP A 655 27.24 25.44 -17.57
N THR A 656 26.86 25.19 -16.32
CA THR A 656 27.62 25.59 -15.13
C THR A 656 27.80 24.42 -14.17
N ASP A 657 28.94 24.33 -13.47
CA ASP A 657 29.13 23.38 -12.34
C ASP A 657 28.32 23.84 -11.09
N CYS A 658 27.05 24.20 -11.26
CA CYS A 658 26.15 24.60 -10.19
C CYS A 658 25.32 23.42 -9.69
N ALA A 659 24.94 23.42 -8.41
CA ALA A 659 24.11 22.37 -7.84
C ALA A 659 22.71 22.35 -8.50
N MET A 660 22.28 21.16 -8.95
CA MET A 660 21.01 20.94 -9.64
C MET A 660 19.82 21.32 -8.74
N TYR A 661 18.73 21.79 -9.35
CA TYR A 661 17.40 21.88 -8.73
C TYR A 661 16.99 20.56 -8.02
N GLU A 662 17.46 19.44 -8.55
CA GLU A 662 17.24 18.07 -8.06
C GLU A 662 18.14 17.68 -6.86
N ASN A 663 19.17 18.49 -6.57
CA ASN A 663 20.08 18.28 -5.44
C ASN A 663 19.63 19.03 -4.18
N PHE A 664 18.55 19.81 -4.25
CA PHE A 664 17.93 20.39 -3.07
C PHE A 664 17.18 19.30 -2.28
N ASP A 665 17.03 19.53 -0.97
CA ASP A 665 16.15 18.69 -0.19
C ASP A 665 14.69 18.88 -0.67
N SER A 666 13.89 17.82 -0.57
CA SER A 666 12.51 17.80 -1.06
C SER A 666 11.64 18.95 -0.54
N SER A 667 11.93 19.49 0.64
CA SER A 667 11.23 20.63 1.24
C SER A 667 11.49 21.92 0.46
N ILE A 668 12.75 22.17 0.06
CA ILE A 668 13.13 23.39 -0.67
C ILE A 668 12.58 23.34 -2.09
N SER A 669 12.65 22.18 -2.76
CA SER A 669 12.06 22.01 -4.09
C SER A 669 10.53 22.21 -4.05
N SER A 670 9.85 21.68 -3.03
CA SER A 670 8.41 21.86 -2.88
C SER A 670 8.02 23.31 -2.62
N GLU A 671 8.83 24.05 -1.84
CA GLU A 671 8.61 25.47 -1.58
C GLU A 671 8.76 26.27 -2.88
N ILE A 672 9.80 26.00 -3.68
CA ILE A 672 10.00 26.64 -4.99
C ILE A 672 8.85 26.36 -5.96
N ASP A 673 8.35 25.11 -6.01
CA ASP A 673 7.21 24.73 -6.84
C ASP A 673 5.91 25.43 -6.40
N GLU A 674 5.61 25.46 -5.09
CA GLU A 674 4.44 26.17 -4.54
C GLU A 674 4.47 27.67 -4.86
N TRP A 675 5.64 28.30 -4.77
CA TRP A 675 5.79 29.71 -5.12
C TRP A 675 5.67 29.97 -6.62
N LEU A 676 6.18 29.06 -7.47
CA LEU A 676 6.00 29.16 -8.91
C LEU A 676 4.53 29.06 -9.34
N ASP A 677 3.72 28.28 -8.63
CA ASP A 677 2.28 28.19 -8.87
C ASP A 677 1.57 29.50 -8.43
N ILE A 678 1.99 30.11 -7.31
CA ILE A 678 1.51 31.44 -6.87
C ILE A 678 1.83 32.54 -7.91
N TRP A 679 2.98 32.44 -8.58
CA TRP A 679 3.37 33.35 -9.66
C TRP A 679 2.49 33.26 -10.91
N GLU A 680 2.10 32.03 -11.28
CA GLU A 680 1.17 31.79 -12.37
C GLU A 680 -0.16 32.52 -12.09
N ASP A 681 -0.69 32.37 -10.87
CA ASP A 681 -1.90 33.06 -10.42
C ASP A 681 -1.77 34.60 -10.42
N CYS A 682 -0.64 35.13 -9.94
CA CYS A 682 -0.40 36.59 -9.92
C CYS A 682 -0.31 37.21 -11.32
N ILE A 683 0.30 36.51 -12.30
CA ILE A 683 0.37 36.99 -13.69
C ILE A 683 -1.01 37.01 -14.36
N HIS A 684 -1.87 36.05 -14.03
CA HIS A 684 -3.23 36.00 -14.57
C HIS A 684 -4.16 37.08 -13.99
N SER A 685 -3.81 37.69 -12.84
CA SER A 685 -4.61 38.73 -12.17
C SER A 685 -4.44 40.16 -12.74
N GLY A 686 -3.41 40.41 -13.56
CA GLY A 686 -3.23 41.69 -14.27
C GLY A 686 -2.76 42.90 -13.43
N ASP A 687 -2.08 42.67 -12.29
CA ASP A 687 -1.66 43.77 -11.40
C ASP A 687 -0.54 44.65 -11.98
N SER A 688 -0.84 45.94 -12.16
CA SER A 688 0.07 46.99 -12.65
C SER A 688 1.35 47.16 -11.81
N LYS A 689 1.35 46.81 -10.51
CA LYS A 689 2.51 46.94 -9.61
C LYS A 689 3.67 46.03 -9.99
N PHE A 690 3.36 44.87 -10.56
CA PHE A 690 4.35 43.86 -10.98
C PHE A 690 5.24 44.38 -12.11
N SER A 691 4.66 45.05 -13.11
CA SER A 691 5.39 45.64 -14.25
C SER A 691 6.41 46.71 -13.83
N VAL A 692 6.14 47.43 -12.74
CA VAL A 692 7.03 48.45 -12.18
C VAL A 692 8.21 47.82 -11.44
N LEU A 693 8.00 46.71 -10.74
CA LEU A 693 9.05 45.97 -10.03
C LEU A 693 10.04 45.32 -11.02
N ILE A 694 9.54 44.67 -12.07
CA ILE A 694 10.38 44.07 -13.12
C ILE A 694 11.24 45.13 -13.80
N ARG A 695 10.66 46.29 -14.16
CA ARG A 695 11.43 47.41 -14.72
C ARG A 695 12.50 47.94 -13.75
N ARG A 696 12.24 47.93 -12.44
CA ARG A 696 13.22 48.34 -11.42
C ARG A 696 14.38 47.36 -11.31
N ILE A 697 14.11 46.06 -11.30
CA ILE A 697 15.14 44.99 -11.29
C ILE A 697 15.98 45.06 -12.58
N HIS A 698 15.31 45.20 -13.72
CA HIS A 698 15.94 45.37 -15.04
C HIS A 698 16.93 46.54 -15.08
N ASN A 699 16.58 47.67 -14.44
CA ASN A 699 17.46 48.83 -14.34
C ASN A 699 18.63 48.62 -13.38
N GLN A 700 18.44 47.88 -12.27
CA GLN A 700 19.52 47.58 -11.31
C GLN A 700 20.58 46.64 -11.89
N LEU A 701 20.18 45.67 -12.71
CA LEU A 701 21.10 44.75 -13.40
C LEU A 701 21.95 45.44 -14.50
N GLY A 702 21.58 46.66 -14.91
CA GLY A 702 22.29 47.43 -15.94
C GLY A 702 23.53 48.19 -15.47
N HIS A 703 23.80 48.27 -14.16
CA HIS A 703 24.95 49.00 -13.62
C HIS A 703 26.11 48.06 -13.28
N SER A 704 27.09 48.06 -14.19
CA SER A 704 28.45 47.49 -14.16
C SER A 704 28.98 46.94 -12.82
N ASP A 705 28.80 45.62 -12.58
CA ASP A 705 29.87 44.66 -12.24
C ASP A 705 29.35 43.21 -12.33
N GLY A 706 28.82 42.83 -13.50
CA GLY A 706 28.01 41.63 -13.76
C GLY A 706 28.66 40.25 -13.53
N ARG A 707 29.85 40.18 -12.92
CA ARG A 707 30.58 38.92 -12.68
C ARG A 707 30.44 38.35 -11.27
N LYS A 708 29.99 39.11 -10.27
CA LYS A 708 29.93 38.64 -8.86
C LYS A 708 28.71 37.78 -8.49
N TRP A 709 27.67 37.78 -9.31
CA TRP A 709 26.37 37.21 -8.92
C TRP A 709 26.16 35.77 -9.41
N LEU A 710 27.09 35.26 -10.21
CA LEU A 710 26.88 34.09 -11.06
C LEU A 710 27.47 32.79 -10.51
N VAL A 711 28.13 32.80 -9.35
CA VAL A 711 28.79 31.63 -8.77
C VAL A 711 28.55 31.62 -7.25
N GLY A 712 27.70 30.71 -6.77
CA GLY A 712 27.77 30.29 -5.37
C GLY A 712 29.07 29.52 -5.20
N PRO A 713 30.03 29.95 -4.37
CA PRO A 713 31.36 29.32 -4.32
C PRO A 713 31.35 27.94 -3.62
N LEU A 714 30.21 27.51 -3.07
CA LEU A 714 30.08 26.31 -2.25
C LEU A 714 28.74 25.58 -2.46
N PRO A 715 28.70 24.24 -2.26
CA PRO A 715 27.46 23.48 -2.19
C PRO A 715 26.56 24.02 -1.05
N GLY A 716 25.29 24.33 -1.35
CA GLY A 716 24.31 24.86 -0.38
C GLY A 716 24.08 26.38 -0.43
N VAL A 717 24.81 27.13 -1.27
CA VAL A 717 24.55 28.56 -1.52
C VAL A 717 23.52 28.71 -2.65
N LYS A 718 22.42 29.45 -2.39
CA LYS A 718 21.33 29.67 -3.36
C LYS A 718 21.85 30.23 -4.69
N SER A 719 21.41 29.67 -5.81
CA SER A 719 21.81 30.10 -7.14
C SER A 719 21.18 31.44 -7.52
N LEU A 720 21.71 32.09 -8.57
CA LEU A 720 21.11 33.31 -9.12
C LEU A 720 19.67 33.08 -9.59
N ALA A 721 19.33 31.87 -10.04
CA ALA A 721 17.97 31.51 -10.41
C ALA A 721 17.06 31.46 -9.19
N ASP A 722 17.53 30.92 -8.07
CA ASP A 722 16.79 30.85 -6.79
C ASP A 722 16.57 32.23 -6.17
N ILE A 723 17.56 33.12 -6.28
CA ILE A 723 17.45 34.51 -5.84
C ILE A 723 16.51 35.27 -6.78
N PHE A 724 16.62 35.09 -8.10
CA PHE A 724 15.74 35.76 -9.05
C PHE A 724 14.28 35.33 -8.88
N LEU A 725 14.03 34.01 -8.78
CA LEU A 725 12.72 33.43 -8.48
C LEU A 725 12.19 33.93 -7.15
N SER A 726 12.94 33.82 -6.05
CA SER A 726 12.44 34.23 -4.73
C SER A 726 12.27 35.77 -4.60
N SER A 727 12.97 36.59 -5.42
CA SER A 727 12.75 38.04 -5.48
C SER A 727 11.46 38.44 -6.19
N LEU A 728 10.96 37.58 -7.08
CA LEU A 728 9.74 37.76 -7.85
C LEU A 728 8.48 37.30 -7.09
N LEU A 729 8.67 36.60 -5.97
CA LEU A 729 7.64 35.84 -5.25
C LEU A 729 7.25 36.43 -3.89
N SER A 730 7.79 37.59 -3.50
CA SER A 730 7.46 38.22 -2.21
C SER A 730 6.33 39.23 -2.33
N ASP A 731 5.18 38.94 -1.72
CA ASP A 731 3.90 39.65 -1.88
C ASP A 731 3.75 40.98 -1.09
N LYS A 732 4.87 41.56 -0.73
CA LYS A 732 5.02 42.95 -0.30
C LYS A 732 6.39 43.28 -0.77
N LEU A 733 6.65 44.39 -1.47
CA LEU A 733 7.91 45.11 -1.27
C LEU A 733 8.09 46.50 -1.87
N SER A 734 7.41 47.44 -1.22
CA SER A 734 8.01 48.73 -0.91
C SER A 734 7.71 49.16 0.53
N THR A 735 7.92 48.25 1.49
CA THR A 735 8.12 48.57 2.91
C THR A 735 8.93 47.43 3.56
N GLY A 736 10.12 47.67 4.13
CA GLY A 736 10.81 46.74 5.05
C GLY A 736 11.38 45.40 4.54
N GLN A 737 10.63 44.58 3.83
CA GLN A 737 11.05 43.25 3.33
C GLN A 737 12.03 43.44 2.11
N ALA A 738 12.34 42.55 1.15
CA ALA A 738 13.24 42.68 -0.07
C ALA A 738 14.68 43.08 0.23
N LYS A 739 14.86 44.27 0.79
CA LYS A 739 16.12 44.81 1.27
C LYS A 739 16.69 43.96 2.40
N GLU A 740 15.88 43.45 3.33
CA GLU A 740 16.32 42.47 4.33
C GLU A 740 16.52 41.07 3.74
N TRP A 741 15.71 40.74 2.74
CA TRP A 741 15.70 39.47 2.03
C TRP A 741 16.96 39.28 1.16
N ILE A 742 17.50 40.33 0.54
CA ILE A 742 18.82 40.32 -0.12
C ILE A 742 19.97 40.35 0.90
N SER A 743 19.78 40.97 2.07
CA SER A 743 20.86 41.07 3.07
C SER A 743 21.18 39.73 3.76
N ARG A 744 20.20 38.81 3.89
CA ARG A 744 20.41 37.43 4.39
C ARG A 744 21.00 36.48 3.34
N CYS A 745 20.79 36.75 2.05
CA CYS A 745 21.47 36.01 0.97
C CYS A 745 23.00 36.20 0.97
N ILE A 746 23.55 37.11 1.81
CA ILE A 746 24.97 37.50 1.83
C ILE A 746 25.67 37.15 3.17
N SER A 747 24.95 36.76 4.24
CA SER A 747 25.59 36.47 5.54
C SER A 747 25.77 34.98 5.89
N VAL A 748 25.21 34.07 5.07
CA VAL A 748 25.56 32.64 4.99
C VAL A 748 26.17 32.45 3.62
#